data_AF-A0A8H5FEL8-F1
#
_entry.id   AF-A0A8H5FEL8-F1
#
_cell.length_a   1.000
_cell.length_b   1.000
_cell.length_c   1.000
_cell.angle_alpha   90.00
_cell.angle_beta   90.00
_cell.angle_gamma   90.00
#
_symmetry.space_group_name_H-M   'P 1'
#
loop_
_entity.id
_entity.type
_entity.pdbx_description
1 polymer ?
#
loop_
_entity_poly.entity_id
_entity_poly.type
_entity_poly.pdbx_seq_one_letter_code
_entity_poly.pdbx_strand_id
1 'polypeptide(L)'
;MSLTSGGTRSRKAPLSPTAISSLSATQASNMKGEVPVTNTTQVSRTTQAKLTAACLVFLSACIAWTLPSSTFAPTASSGRPGPSPVFTVQEQQSILARCTAIRTLPGPPPNFLGRDESDRFEPGTKPTLIRNASIFTGENNGTVTFRGDVLLDKGIVKAIGDIPGRVIEKMENLTTVEADGRWVTPGLVDMHSHLGILSSPILHGAVDLDSAKGPILPYLRSVDGLNTHDEGYRLAMAGGVTTVQVLPGSNNASGGQSFFVKLRPTSDKSSISMIVDPPASLTGDSGWTAPSKWRHMKQACGENLSRYGNRMDTMWSFRSAYSEAKKVKAAQDLYCERAEGGLWETLDYAFPDNLQWEMLVDVLRGKVKISNHCYEAVDLDALVRLTNEFKFHIASFHHAAEAWLVPDVLKRMWGGIPTIALFATNYRFKREAYRGSEYAPRVLADEGIPVVMKTAADSEITSRISSQSDHPVINSRYLAYEAQQAHYFGLPPHLALAAITSTPAETAGLSHRIGVLQKGADADVVLWDSHPLVFGATPMKVWIDGIVQIPVPSKDGQDEPVEVGKGKDGDKWRRVPSVPNWDKERKEALIWEGLPPLKGRSTQAEQVLFTNVNKVWVRSKRGTIEQKFGSNRTALNDNAMAGNVVVVNGRISCVGASCSAEELALGKTETVNLKGGSISPGLMSYGSSLGLGEIMDDPSTQDGEIPDALRGNVPNLLDDVGALVRAADALVFQTRDALTAYRSGVTFATSSLAKPIYLNGPSSRFLSGLSVTFRTGSSHVMERGALVQDVVALHVVLGRSQPMVGNGVSVSTQIAALRRLLYGWESRDRETGNWFRKAAEGVIPLVVEVDNADIMASLLILKADVEDKIGSRMRMVFSGAAEAHLLAREISTSQVGVILNPARPYPMVWDQRRILPGPPLTNDTALVKLLDEGVVVGLGIRSTWEARHARFDANWASLESNGRIQEHQAYALVTTDLENLLGVRGIDEETADLVATARGSIFDQSSKVVGIISPKRGFVDIL
;
A
#
# COMPACT_ATOMS: atom_id res chain seq x y z
N MET A 1 2.68 -35.59 48.55
CA MET A 1 1.61 -36.56 48.19
C MET A 1 1.74 -36.79 46.68
N SER A 2 2.33 -37.88 46.19
CA SER A 2 1.89 -39.31 46.19
C SER A 2 0.77 -39.58 45.16
N LEU A 3 0.99 -40.20 43.98
CA LEU A 3 1.43 -41.59 43.65
C LEU A 3 0.29 -42.63 43.76
N THR A 4 -0.06 -43.49 42.77
CA THR A 4 0.21 -43.53 41.30
C THR A 4 -0.63 -44.65 40.61
N SER A 5 -0.90 -44.55 39.29
CA SER A 5 -1.35 -45.63 38.37
C SER A 5 -2.72 -46.30 38.66
N GLY A 6 -3.39 -47.08 37.78
CA GLY A 6 -3.21 -47.41 36.34
C GLY A 6 -3.83 -48.77 35.96
N GLY A 7 -4.06 -49.07 34.67
CA GLY A 7 -4.11 -50.48 34.16
C GLY A 7 -5.42 -51.13 33.63
N THR A 8 -5.86 -50.76 32.42
CA THR A 8 -6.22 -51.65 31.27
C THR A 8 -6.91 -53.03 31.43
N ARG A 9 -7.87 -53.35 30.52
CA ARG A 9 -7.73 -54.50 29.56
C ARG A 9 -8.81 -54.60 28.44
N SER A 10 -8.35 -54.79 27.19
CA SER A 10 -8.88 -55.70 26.12
C SER A 10 -10.33 -55.54 25.60
N ARG A 11 -10.72 -55.63 24.31
CA ARG A 11 -10.17 -55.73 22.90
C ARG A 11 -11.38 -55.41 21.95
N LYS A 12 -11.40 -55.42 20.60
CA LYS A 12 -10.54 -55.84 19.46
C LYS A 12 -10.82 -54.92 18.24
N ALA A 13 -10.48 -55.33 17.01
CA ALA A 13 -10.79 -54.70 15.70
C ALA A 13 -10.77 -55.80 14.59
N PRO A 14 -10.85 -55.53 13.25
CA PRO A 14 -11.16 -54.31 12.47
C PRO A 14 -12.14 -54.53 11.26
N LEU A 15 -12.44 -53.49 10.44
CA LEU A 15 -12.37 -53.44 8.94
C LEU A 15 -13.31 -52.40 8.23
N SER A 16 -13.05 -52.20 6.93
CA SER A 16 -13.47 -51.13 5.99
C SER A 16 -14.86 -51.23 5.34
N PRO A 17 -15.41 -50.13 4.77
CA PRO A 17 -16.62 -50.12 3.92
C PRO A 17 -16.37 -49.78 2.43
N THR A 18 -17.26 -50.26 1.52
CA THR A 18 -17.35 -49.83 0.11
C THR A 18 -18.78 -49.96 -0.48
N ALA A 19 -19.26 -48.86 -1.11
CA ALA A 19 -20.00 -48.81 -2.40
C ALA A 19 -21.51 -49.20 -2.58
N ILE A 20 -22.23 -48.31 -3.31
CA ILE A 20 -23.24 -48.52 -4.41
C ILE A 20 -24.76 -48.81 -4.12
N SER A 21 -25.61 -47.82 -4.53
CA SER A 21 -26.91 -47.84 -5.31
C SER A 21 -28.13 -48.73 -4.89
N SER A 22 -29.40 -48.67 -5.38
CA SER A 22 -30.24 -47.75 -6.24
C SER A 22 -31.76 -48.22 -6.28
N LEU A 23 -32.66 -47.53 -7.04
CA LEU A 23 -34.00 -47.94 -7.58
C LEU A 23 -35.29 -47.75 -6.71
N SER A 24 -36.53 -47.96 -7.20
CA SER A 24 -37.42 -47.14 -8.13
C SER A 24 -38.59 -48.00 -8.74
N ALA A 25 -39.75 -47.56 -9.26
CA ALA A 25 -40.68 -46.39 -9.15
C ALA A 25 -41.91 -46.59 -10.13
N THR A 26 -43.15 -46.11 -9.85
CA THR A 26 -44.37 -46.45 -10.68
C THR A 26 -45.53 -45.41 -10.82
N GLN A 27 -45.90 -45.10 -12.11
CA GLN A 27 -47.26 -45.01 -12.77
C GLN A 27 -48.36 -44.00 -12.29
N ALA A 28 -49.51 -43.68 -12.96
CA ALA A 28 -50.05 -43.60 -14.37
C ALA A 28 -51.57 -43.15 -14.34
N SER A 29 -52.37 -42.79 -15.37
CA SER A 29 -52.26 -42.08 -16.69
C SER A 29 -53.68 -41.81 -17.35
N ASN A 30 -53.76 -41.04 -18.47
CA ASN A 30 -54.88 -40.95 -19.49
C ASN A 30 -56.22 -40.23 -19.16
N MET A 31 -57.10 -39.71 -20.07
CA MET A 31 -57.28 -39.68 -21.57
C MET A 31 -58.22 -38.46 -21.99
N LYS A 32 -57.95 -37.63 -23.03
CA LYS A 32 -58.35 -37.60 -24.51
C LYS A 32 -59.58 -36.73 -24.97
N GLY A 33 -59.53 -36.23 -26.24
CA GLY A 33 -60.48 -35.31 -26.92
C GLY A 33 -59.90 -33.89 -27.19
N GLU A 34 -59.79 -33.24 -28.38
CA GLU A 34 -60.10 -33.47 -29.83
C GLU A 34 -61.55 -33.08 -30.31
N VAL A 35 -61.90 -32.32 -31.40
CA VAL A 35 -61.32 -31.30 -32.37
C VAL A 35 -62.44 -30.88 -33.43
N PRO A 36 -62.42 -29.93 -34.45
CA PRO A 36 -61.69 -28.66 -34.84
C PRO A 36 -62.64 -27.45 -35.32
N VAL A 37 -62.32 -26.69 -36.43
CA VAL A 37 -63.10 -25.67 -37.27
C VAL A 37 -63.10 -24.16 -36.84
N THR A 38 -62.74 -23.11 -37.63
CA THR A 38 -62.02 -22.91 -38.95
C THR A 38 -61.47 -21.47 -39.12
N ASN A 39 -60.31 -21.31 -39.79
CA ASN A 39 -59.87 -20.24 -40.76
C ASN A 39 -59.93 -18.72 -40.38
N THR A 40 -59.12 -17.79 -40.91
CA THR A 40 -58.11 -17.69 -42.02
C THR A 40 -57.36 -16.33 -41.85
N THR A 41 -56.10 -16.05 -42.24
CA THR A 41 -54.94 -16.82 -42.74
C THR A 41 -53.66 -15.97 -42.70
N GLN A 42 -52.48 -16.60 -42.49
CA GLN A 42 -51.12 -16.14 -42.89
C GLN A 42 -50.56 -14.86 -42.23
N VAL A 43 -49.23 -14.69 -42.06
CA VAL A 43 -48.06 -15.40 -42.65
C VAL A 43 -47.43 -16.42 -41.68
N SER A 44 -46.70 -17.41 -42.23
CA SER A 44 -46.10 -18.59 -41.57
C SER A 44 -44.85 -19.05 -42.38
N ARG A 45 -43.97 -20.01 -42.06
CA ARG A 45 -43.74 -21.07 -41.02
C ARG A 45 -42.21 -21.43 -41.14
N THR A 46 -41.52 -22.48 -40.64
CA THR A 46 -41.68 -23.75 -39.87
C THR A 46 -40.26 -24.03 -39.27
N THR A 47 -39.93 -24.68 -38.14
CA THR A 47 -40.60 -25.51 -37.11
C THR A 47 -40.73 -27.04 -37.32
N GLN A 48 -39.65 -27.76 -37.68
CA GLN A 48 -39.45 -29.22 -37.48
C GLN A 48 -37.95 -29.58 -37.46
N ALA A 49 -37.34 -30.46 -36.65
CA ALA A 49 -37.76 -31.52 -35.72
C ALA A 49 -38.08 -32.92 -36.32
N LYS A 50 -37.09 -33.85 -36.32
CA LYS A 50 -37.10 -35.13 -35.54
C LYS A 50 -35.96 -36.13 -35.87
N LEU A 51 -35.60 -36.91 -34.85
CA LEU A 51 -35.08 -38.30 -34.83
C LEU A 51 -33.86 -38.77 -35.69
N THR A 52 -32.75 -39.04 -34.98
CA THR A 52 -32.00 -40.34 -34.86
C THR A 52 -31.60 -41.20 -36.07
N ALA A 53 -30.42 -41.84 -35.92
CA ALA A 53 -29.84 -42.93 -36.75
C ALA A 53 -29.26 -42.48 -38.11
N ALA A 54 -28.28 -43.16 -38.74
CA ALA A 54 -27.21 -44.04 -38.24
C ALA A 54 -26.15 -44.21 -39.36
N CYS A 55 -25.10 -44.98 -39.06
CA CYS A 55 -23.92 -45.30 -39.88
C CYS A 55 -24.12 -45.68 -41.38
N LEU A 56 -23.03 -45.41 -42.15
CA LEU A 56 -22.51 -46.11 -43.36
C LEU A 56 -23.01 -45.76 -44.79
N VAL A 57 -22.04 -45.23 -45.56
CA VAL A 57 -21.62 -45.64 -46.93
C VAL A 57 -22.52 -45.36 -48.14
N PHE A 58 -21.93 -44.63 -49.12
CA PHE A 58 -21.85 -45.10 -50.51
C PHE A 58 -20.50 -44.68 -51.16
N LEU A 59 -19.94 -45.53 -52.02
CA LEU A 59 -18.75 -45.26 -52.87
C LEU A 59 -19.19 -44.48 -54.13
N SER A 60 -18.36 -43.76 -54.88
CA SER A 60 -17.12 -44.15 -55.60
C SER A 60 -16.47 -42.89 -56.24
N ALA A 61 -15.27 -42.86 -56.85
CA ALA A 61 -14.41 -43.91 -57.42
C ALA A 61 -12.88 -43.58 -57.33
N CYS A 62 -12.04 -44.44 -57.91
CA CYS A 62 -10.57 -44.47 -57.88
C CYS A 62 -9.90 -43.36 -58.77
N ILE A 63 -8.57 -43.13 -58.87
CA ILE A 63 -7.41 -44.05 -58.98
C ILE A 63 -6.08 -43.39 -58.51
N ALA A 64 -5.28 -44.13 -57.70
CA ALA A 64 -3.80 -44.17 -57.53
C ALA A 64 -2.96 -42.85 -57.38
N TRP A 65 -1.77 -42.79 -56.75
CA TRP A 65 -0.62 -43.73 -56.75
C TRP A 65 0.15 -43.84 -55.39
N THR A 66 0.18 -45.07 -54.86
CA THR A 66 1.36 -45.85 -54.38
C THR A 66 2.39 -45.34 -53.33
N LEU A 67 2.41 -46.06 -52.19
CA LEU A 67 3.58 -46.71 -51.51
C LEU A 67 4.68 -45.85 -50.82
N PRO A 68 5.45 -46.43 -49.86
CA PRO A 68 5.03 -47.37 -48.80
C PRO A 68 5.60 -47.02 -47.39
N SER A 69 4.94 -47.51 -46.34
CA SER A 69 5.50 -47.55 -44.98
C SER A 69 6.52 -48.69 -44.82
N SER A 70 7.71 -48.43 -44.28
CA SER A 70 8.72 -49.44 -43.97
C SER A 70 8.90 -49.63 -42.45
N THR A 71 8.77 -50.88 -42.00
CA THR A 71 9.11 -51.30 -40.64
C THR A 71 10.58 -51.70 -40.57
N PHE A 72 11.40 -50.91 -39.86
CA PHE A 72 12.77 -51.31 -39.54
C PHE A 72 12.87 -51.83 -38.11
N ALA A 73 13.30 -53.09 -37.99
CA ALA A 73 13.76 -53.63 -36.71
C ALA A 73 15.15 -53.03 -36.37
N PRO A 74 15.50 -52.86 -35.08
CA PRO A 74 16.80 -52.35 -34.69
C PRO A 74 17.88 -53.40 -34.95
N THR A 75 18.60 -53.26 -36.06
CA THR A 75 19.89 -53.95 -36.24
C THR A 75 20.91 -53.35 -35.28
N ALA A 76 21.45 -54.17 -34.38
CA ALA A 76 22.51 -53.75 -33.48
C ALA A 76 23.83 -53.56 -34.25
N SER A 77 24.04 -52.36 -34.78
CA SER A 77 25.31 -51.96 -35.37
C SER A 77 26.32 -51.66 -34.26
N SER A 78 27.42 -52.41 -34.23
CA SER A 78 28.61 -52.10 -33.42
C SER A 78 29.38 -50.94 -34.04
N GLY A 79 28.73 -49.76 -34.09
CA GLY A 79 29.36 -48.51 -34.49
C GLY A 79 30.58 -48.25 -33.60
N ARG A 80 31.74 -48.05 -34.23
CA ARG A 80 32.91 -47.50 -33.53
C ARG A 80 32.53 -46.13 -32.94
N PRO A 81 33.11 -45.73 -31.78
CA PRO A 81 32.98 -44.34 -31.36
C PRO A 81 33.46 -43.43 -32.49
N GLY A 82 32.67 -42.38 -32.78
CA GLY A 82 33.13 -41.31 -33.65
C GLY A 82 34.33 -40.60 -33.04
N PRO A 83 35.11 -39.83 -33.84
CA PRO A 83 36.18 -39.01 -33.29
C PRO A 83 35.62 -38.05 -32.23
N SER A 84 36.34 -37.94 -31.11
CA SER A 84 36.04 -37.00 -30.03
C SER A 84 35.87 -35.57 -30.57
N PRO A 85 35.00 -34.72 -29.99
CA PRO A 85 34.83 -33.34 -30.45
C PRO A 85 36.15 -32.56 -30.36
N VAL A 86 36.72 -32.19 -31.51
CA VAL A 86 37.98 -31.45 -31.59
C VAL A 86 37.69 -29.95 -31.40
N PHE A 87 37.56 -29.52 -30.15
CA PHE A 87 37.43 -28.11 -29.79
C PHE A 87 38.65 -27.32 -30.29
N THR A 88 38.42 -26.26 -31.07
CA THR A 88 39.46 -25.31 -31.46
C THR A 88 39.97 -24.52 -30.26
N VAL A 89 41.18 -23.94 -30.38
CA VAL A 89 41.78 -23.11 -29.31
C VAL A 89 40.85 -21.96 -28.88
N GLN A 90 40.08 -21.39 -29.81
CA GLN A 90 39.12 -20.31 -29.52
C GLN A 90 37.90 -20.82 -28.73
N GLU A 91 37.39 -22.01 -29.04
CA GLU A 91 36.30 -22.64 -28.27
C GLU A 91 36.78 -23.05 -26.87
N GLN A 92 37.99 -23.62 -26.76
CA GLN A 92 38.63 -23.93 -25.46
C GLN A 92 38.76 -22.67 -24.59
N GLN A 93 39.25 -21.56 -25.15
CA GLN A 93 39.34 -20.27 -24.45
C GLN A 93 37.97 -19.72 -24.04
N SER A 94 36.95 -19.83 -24.91
CA SER A 94 35.57 -19.43 -24.60
C SER A 94 34.97 -20.25 -23.45
N ILE A 95 35.21 -21.57 -23.43
CA ILE A 95 34.79 -22.47 -22.36
C ILE A 95 35.48 -22.11 -21.03
N LEU A 96 36.80 -21.88 -21.02
CA LEU A 96 37.53 -21.50 -19.80
C LEU A 96 37.11 -20.11 -19.27
N ALA A 97 36.88 -19.15 -20.17
CA ALA A 97 36.33 -17.84 -19.79
C ALA A 97 34.93 -18.00 -19.18
N ARG A 98 34.07 -18.85 -19.75
CA ARG A 98 32.75 -19.18 -19.20
C ARG A 98 32.83 -19.84 -17.82
N CYS A 99 33.71 -20.81 -17.65
CA CYS A 99 33.93 -21.50 -16.38
C CYS A 99 34.45 -20.56 -15.28
N THR A 100 35.24 -19.56 -15.66
CA THR A 100 35.63 -18.45 -14.78
C THR A 100 34.41 -17.56 -14.44
N ALA A 101 33.61 -17.17 -15.44
CA ALA A 101 32.47 -16.26 -15.28
C ALA A 101 31.36 -16.82 -14.36
N ILE A 102 31.06 -18.12 -14.42
CA ILE A 102 30.06 -18.74 -13.53
C ILE A 102 30.57 -18.88 -12.08
N ARG A 103 31.89 -18.90 -11.86
CA ARG A 103 32.49 -18.97 -10.51
C ARG A 103 32.77 -17.59 -9.90
N THR A 104 32.91 -16.56 -10.74
CA THR A 104 33.13 -15.17 -10.32
C THR A 104 31.89 -14.60 -9.61
N LEU A 105 32.07 -14.13 -8.37
CA LEU A 105 31.03 -13.44 -7.60
C LEU A 105 30.78 -12.02 -8.15
N PRO A 106 29.55 -11.47 -8.05
CA PRO A 106 29.26 -10.13 -8.54
C PRO A 106 29.79 -9.02 -7.65
N GLY A 107 30.14 -7.88 -8.26
CA GLY A 107 30.53 -6.67 -7.55
C GLY A 107 31.04 -5.56 -8.48
N PRO A 108 31.18 -4.33 -7.97
CA PRO A 108 31.81 -3.24 -8.72
C PRO A 108 33.29 -3.53 -9.02
N PRO A 109 33.83 -3.03 -10.15
CA PRO A 109 35.28 -3.05 -10.37
C PRO A 109 36.00 -2.21 -9.31
N PRO A 110 37.22 -2.57 -8.86
CA PRO A 110 37.89 -1.92 -7.72
C PRO A 110 38.03 -0.39 -7.79
N ASN A 111 38.11 0.16 -9.00
CA ASN A 111 38.27 1.60 -9.24
C ASN A 111 36.95 2.31 -9.63
N PHE A 112 35.77 1.72 -9.38
CA PHE A 112 34.48 2.27 -9.85
C PHE A 112 34.26 3.74 -9.46
N LEU A 113 34.49 4.10 -8.20
CA LEU A 113 34.35 5.49 -7.69
C LEU A 113 35.44 6.45 -8.21
N GLY A 114 36.44 5.93 -8.93
CA GLY A 114 37.45 6.71 -9.66
C GLY A 114 37.01 7.16 -11.05
N ARG A 115 35.80 6.78 -11.52
CA ARG A 115 35.27 7.20 -12.83
C ARG A 115 35.08 8.72 -12.90
N ASP A 116 35.37 9.30 -14.07
CA ASP A 116 35.16 10.73 -14.33
C ASP A 116 33.76 11.05 -14.90
N GLU A 117 33.02 10.03 -15.33
CA GLU A 117 31.72 10.12 -16.01
C GLU A 117 30.87 8.88 -15.70
N SER A 118 29.55 9.01 -15.73
CA SER A 118 28.60 7.91 -15.58
C SER A 118 28.36 7.20 -16.91
N ASP A 119 28.24 5.87 -16.86
CA ASP A 119 27.72 5.02 -17.93
C ASP A 119 26.26 5.35 -18.31
N ARG A 120 25.58 6.17 -17.50
CA ARG A 120 24.20 6.66 -17.71
C ARG A 120 24.11 8.17 -18.03
N PHE A 121 25.23 8.82 -18.36
CA PHE A 121 25.28 10.25 -18.66
C PHE A 121 24.59 10.58 -20.00
N GLU A 122 23.57 11.46 -19.99
CA GLU A 122 22.96 12.00 -21.20
C GLU A 122 23.75 13.25 -21.65
N PRO A 123 24.31 13.29 -22.88
CA PRO A 123 25.03 14.45 -23.39
C PRO A 123 24.21 15.74 -23.37
N GLY A 124 24.83 16.84 -22.95
CA GLY A 124 24.17 18.14 -22.78
C GLY A 124 23.62 18.41 -21.37
N THR A 125 23.65 17.41 -20.47
CA THR A 125 23.38 17.63 -19.04
C THR A 125 24.42 18.58 -18.45
N LYS A 126 23.98 19.72 -17.90
CA LYS A 126 24.85 20.77 -17.35
C LYS A 126 25.38 20.37 -15.96
N PRO A 127 26.62 20.74 -15.59
CA PRO A 127 27.07 20.60 -14.21
C PRO A 127 26.22 21.48 -13.28
N THR A 128 25.94 20.98 -12.08
CA THR A 128 25.12 21.66 -11.06
C THR A 128 25.87 21.73 -9.73
N LEU A 129 26.00 22.93 -9.17
CA LEU A 129 26.54 23.17 -7.83
C LEU A 129 25.38 23.52 -6.89
N ILE A 130 25.09 22.64 -5.93
CA ILE A 130 24.18 22.91 -4.82
C ILE A 130 25.03 23.48 -3.67
N ARG A 131 24.67 24.64 -3.12
CA ARG A 131 25.49 25.38 -2.15
C ARG A 131 24.88 25.45 -0.77
N ASN A 132 25.75 25.50 0.26
CA ASN A 132 25.38 25.74 1.66
C ASN A 132 24.24 24.82 2.11
N ALA A 133 24.36 23.53 1.83
CA ALA A 133 23.39 22.51 2.23
C ALA A 133 23.73 21.92 3.61
N SER A 134 22.71 21.44 4.32
CA SER A 134 22.87 20.44 5.40
C SER A 134 22.77 19.06 4.75
N ILE A 135 23.90 18.38 4.59
CA ILE A 135 24.01 17.16 3.77
C ILE A 135 23.98 15.92 4.67
N PHE A 136 23.16 14.95 4.29
CA PHE A 136 23.20 13.55 4.76
C PHE A 136 23.79 12.71 3.64
N THR A 137 24.86 11.94 3.89
CA THR A 137 25.52 11.16 2.83
C THR A 137 25.04 9.71 2.73
N GLY A 138 24.31 9.20 3.74
CA GLY A 138 23.92 7.79 3.84
C GLY A 138 25.01 6.86 4.39
N GLU A 139 26.27 7.29 4.40
CA GLU A 139 27.41 6.50 4.87
C GLU A 139 27.31 6.15 6.37
N ASN A 140 27.95 5.04 6.76
CA ASN A 140 28.01 4.54 8.14
C ASN A 140 26.63 4.49 8.81
N ASN A 141 25.70 3.75 8.21
CA ASN A 141 24.29 3.64 8.63
C ASN A 141 23.57 5.02 8.73
N GLY A 142 23.92 5.96 7.84
CA GLY A 142 23.35 7.31 7.83
C GLY A 142 23.85 8.23 8.94
N THR A 143 24.95 7.90 9.63
CA THR A 143 25.48 8.75 10.72
C THR A 143 26.29 9.95 10.21
N VAL A 144 26.80 9.89 8.98
CA VAL A 144 27.58 10.98 8.38
C VAL A 144 26.65 12.10 7.91
N THR A 145 26.72 13.24 8.61
CA THR A 145 26.02 14.49 8.28
C THR A 145 26.95 15.68 8.51
N PHE A 146 26.93 16.67 7.62
CA PHE A 146 27.74 17.89 7.71
C PHE A 146 27.13 19.04 6.89
N ARG A 147 27.76 20.23 6.91
CA ARG A 147 27.42 21.33 6.00
C ARG A 147 28.48 21.52 4.92
N GLY A 148 28.06 21.87 3.71
CA GLY A 148 28.94 22.14 2.58
C GLY A 148 28.18 22.28 1.26
N ASP A 149 28.93 22.24 0.17
CA ASP A 149 28.42 22.27 -1.20
C ASP A 149 28.42 20.84 -1.80
N VAL A 150 27.62 20.61 -2.84
CA VAL A 150 27.58 19.37 -3.64
C VAL A 150 27.70 19.72 -5.11
N LEU A 151 28.69 19.17 -5.81
CA LEU A 151 28.92 19.39 -7.24
C LEU A 151 28.61 18.13 -8.04
N LEU A 152 27.59 18.23 -8.89
CA LEU A 152 27.16 17.21 -9.83
C LEU A 152 27.71 17.55 -11.22
N ASP A 153 28.36 16.60 -11.87
CA ASP A 153 28.93 16.74 -13.22
C ASP A 153 28.97 15.36 -13.87
N LYS A 154 28.83 15.29 -15.21
CA LYS A 154 28.95 14.04 -15.99
C LYS A 154 28.14 12.84 -15.44
N GLY A 155 26.98 13.12 -14.86
CA GLY A 155 26.08 12.12 -14.27
C GLY A 155 26.53 11.53 -12.93
N ILE A 156 27.59 12.06 -12.30
CA ILE A 156 28.15 11.62 -11.02
C ILE A 156 28.24 12.75 -9.99
N VAL A 157 28.30 12.37 -8.70
CA VAL A 157 28.74 13.30 -7.65
C VAL A 157 30.25 13.52 -7.82
N LYS A 158 30.65 14.70 -8.30
CA LYS A 158 32.03 15.02 -8.67
C LYS A 158 32.86 15.51 -7.48
N ALA A 159 32.24 16.28 -6.59
CA ALA A 159 32.79 16.73 -5.32
C ALA A 159 31.68 17.03 -4.29
N ILE A 160 32.03 17.02 -3.01
CA ILE A 160 31.13 17.21 -1.87
C ILE A 160 31.90 17.79 -0.68
N GLY A 161 31.27 18.67 0.11
CA GLY A 161 31.89 19.32 1.27
C GLY A 161 32.42 20.72 0.95
N ASP A 162 33.66 21.02 1.34
CA ASP A 162 34.35 22.25 0.92
C ASP A 162 34.94 22.06 -0.48
N ILE A 163 34.38 22.75 -1.48
CA ILE A 163 34.72 22.59 -2.90
C ILE A 163 35.56 23.79 -3.35
N PRO A 164 36.87 23.61 -3.64
CA PRO A 164 37.75 24.75 -3.95
C PRO A 164 37.32 25.54 -5.18
N GLY A 165 37.30 26.87 -5.08
CA GLY A 165 36.87 27.79 -6.16
C GLY A 165 37.47 27.47 -7.54
N ARG A 166 38.78 27.15 -7.60
CA ARG A 166 39.51 26.68 -8.79
C ARG A 166 38.96 25.44 -9.52
N VAL A 167 38.01 24.72 -8.92
CA VAL A 167 37.26 23.61 -9.52
C VAL A 167 35.96 24.14 -10.13
N ILE A 168 35.26 25.00 -9.39
CA ILE A 168 34.02 25.68 -9.78
C ILE A 168 34.27 26.60 -10.99
N GLU A 169 35.34 27.40 -10.94
CA GLU A 169 35.81 28.30 -12.01
C GLU A 169 36.12 27.61 -13.34
N LYS A 170 36.29 26.28 -13.35
CA LYS A 170 36.56 25.48 -14.55
C LYS A 170 35.33 24.82 -15.15
N MET A 171 34.15 24.96 -14.51
CA MET A 171 32.92 24.35 -14.99
C MET A 171 32.20 25.29 -15.97
N GLU A 172 32.24 24.94 -17.25
CA GLU A 172 31.44 25.62 -18.27
C GLU A 172 29.93 25.39 -18.04
N ASN A 173 29.13 26.42 -18.26
CA ASN A 173 27.66 26.39 -18.16
C ASN A 173 27.11 25.91 -16.79
N LEU A 174 27.88 26.11 -15.71
CA LEU A 174 27.52 25.70 -14.35
C LEU A 174 26.19 26.30 -13.87
N THR A 175 25.25 25.43 -13.50
CA THR A 175 24.00 25.82 -12.84
C THR A 175 24.24 25.87 -11.32
N THR A 176 24.01 27.02 -10.68
CA THR A 176 24.13 27.14 -9.21
C THR A 176 22.75 27.13 -8.56
N VAL A 177 22.60 26.36 -7.48
CA VAL A 177 21.39 26.29 -6.64
C VAL A 177 21.79 26.54 -5.19
N GLU A 178 21.23 27.56 -4.57
CA GLU A 178 21.41 27.82 -3.13
C GLU A 178 20.41 26.98 -2.32
N ALA A 179 20.86 26.39 -1.20
CA ALA A 179 20.00 25.62 -0.30
C ALA A 179 19.55 26.42 0.96
N ASP A 180 20.18 27.56 1.26
CA ASP A 180 20.01 28.36 2.48
C ASP A 180 20.24 27.58 3.79
N GLY A 181 20.97 26.45 3.77
CA GLY A 181 21.12 25.53 4.90
C GLY A 181 20.03 24.45 5.01
N ARG A 182 19.12 24.32 4.03
CA ARG A 182 18.13 23.22 3.95
C ARG A 182 18.80 21.87 3.68
N TRP A 183 18.02 20.79 3.74
CA TRP A 183 18.55 19.43 3.72
C TRP A 183 18.74 18.86 2.31
N VAL A 184 19.87 18.20 2.11
CA VAL A 184 20.19 17.43 0.90
C VAL A 184 20.45 15.97 1.28
N THR A 185 19.83 15.06 0.54
CA THR A 185 19.96 13.60 0.70
C THR A 185 20.33 12.94 -0.63
N PRO A 186 20.79 11.68 -0.62
CA PRO A 186 20.73 10.84 -1.82
C PRO A 186 19.29 10.75 -2.32
N GLY A 187 19.15 10.37 -3.59
CA GLY A 187 17.90 9.87 -4.13
C GLY A 187 17.37 8.70 -3.30
N LEU A 188 16.07 8.70 -3.00
CA LEU A 188 15.46 7.63 -2.21
C LEU A 188 15.33 6.36 -3.06
N VAL A 189 15.52 5.21 -2.43
CA VAL A 189 15.56 3.89 -3.08
C VAL A 189 14.49 3.00 -2.48
N ASP A 190 13.43 2.70 -3.24
CA ASP A 190 12.42 1.71 -2.80
C ASP A 190 12.84 0.31 -3.24
N MET A 191 13.02 -0.61 -2.30
CA MET A 191 13.36 -2.00 -2.65
C MET A 191 12.14 -2.88 -2.95
N HIS A 192 10.91 -2.35 -2.97
CA HIS A 192 9.74 -3.13 -3.36
C HIS A 192 8.69 -2.30 -4.11
N SER A 193 8.59 -2.50 -5.42
CA SER A 193 7.60 -1.82 -6.23
C SER A 193 7.10 -2.69 -7.38
N HIS A 194 5.87 -2.42 -7.83
CA HIS A 194 5.30 -2.95 -9.07
C HIS A 194 5.07 -1.85 -10.12
N LEU A 195 5.65 -0.65 -9.92
CA LEU A 195 5.60 0.47 -10.85
C LEU A 195 6.08 0.02 -12.24
N GLY A 196 5.39 0.43 -13.29
CA GLY A 196 5.58 -0.02 -14.67
C GLY A 196 4.88 -1.34 -15.01
N ILE A 197 4.99 -2.39 -14.19
CA ILE A 197 4.34 -3.70 -14.45
C ILE A 197 2.88 -3.77 -13.96
N LEU A 198 2.48 -2.86 -13.06
CA LEU A 198 1.10 -2.56 -12.71
C LEU A 198 0.92 -1.03 -12.82
N SER A 199 0.91 -0.56 -14.08
CA SER A 199 0.92 0.87 -14.42
C SER A 199 -0.26 1.65 -13.85
N SER A 200 -0.05 2.93 -13.53
CA SER A 200 -1.10 3.86 -13.08
C SER A 200 -1.48 4.87 -14.18
N PRO A 201 -2.78 5.09 -14.47
CA PRO A 201 -3.93 4.34 -13.96
C PRO A 201 -3.98 2.90 -14.49
N ILE A 202 -4.48 1.99 -13.65
CA ILE A 202 -4.49 0.57 -13.91
C ILE A 202 -5.54 0.24 -14.98
N LEU A 203 -5.10 -0.48 -16.01
CA LEU A 203 -5.89 -0.87 -17.18
C LEU A 203 -5.76 -2.37 -17.41
N HIS A 204 -6.86 -3.04 -17.76
CA HIS A 204 -6.90 -4.49 -18.00
C HIS A 204 -5.85 -4.99 -19.02
N GLY A 205 -5.41 -4.14 -19.96
CA GLY A 205 -4.39 -4.45 -20.96
C GLY A 205 -2.95 -4.18 -20.54
N ALA A 206 -2.69 -3.81 -19.28
CA ALA A 206 -1.38 -3.43 -18.74
C ALA A 206 -1.19 -3.95 -17.30
N VAL A 207 -1.49 -5.24 -17.09
CA VAL A 207 -1.35 -5.97 -15.82
C VAL A 207 -0.38 -7.13 -16.03
N ASP A 208 0.91 -6.86 -15.87
CA ASP A 208 2.01 -7.79 -16.16
C ASP A 208 2.71 -8.28 -14.86
N LEU A 209 1.92 -8.34 -13.78
CA LEU A 209 2.38 -8.42 -12.40
C LEU A 209 2.66 -9.85 -11.88
N ASP A 210 1.81 -10.81 -12.21
CA ASP A 210 1.85 -12.18 -11.67
C ASP A 210 1.40 -13.18 -12.74
N SER A 211 1.97 -14.38 -12.73
CA SER A 211 1.64 -15.41 -13.72
C SER A 211 0.87 -16.57 -13.09
N ALA A 212 -0.34 -16.83 -13.59
CA ALA A 212 -1.17 -17.94 -13.11
C ALA A 212 -0.62 -19.35 -13.44
N LYS A 213 0.54 -19.47 -14.12
CA LYS A 213 1.03 -20.72 -14.73
C LYS A 213 1.67 -21.73 -13.77
N GLY A 214 1.94 -21.38 -12.52
CA GLY A 214 2.45 -22.33 -11.51
C GLY A 214 3.22 -21.66 -10.37
N PRO A 215 3.57 -22.37 -9.28
CA PRO A 215 4.25 -21.76 -8.14
C PRO A 215 5.73 -21.41 -8.40
N ILE A 216 6.41 -22.06 -9.35
CA ILE A 216 7.85 -21.91 -9.58
C ILE A 216 8.11 -21.44 -11.02
N LEU A 217 8.39 -20.14 -11.19
CA LEU A 217 8.57 -19.46 -12.47
C LEU A 217 9.84 -18.57 -12.51
N PRO A 218 11.03 -19.03 -12.02
CA PRO A 218 12.24 -18.21 -11.87
C PRO A 218 12.82 -17.62 -13.18
N TYR A 219 12.33 -18.08 -14.32
CA TYR A 219 12.74 -17.66 -15.67
C TYR A 219 11.96 -16.43 -16.21
N LEU A 220 10.81 -16.06 -15.62
CA LEU A 220 10.10 -14.83 -15.95
C LEU A 220 10.88 -13.59 -15.48
N ARG A 221 10.72 -12.42 -16.11
CA ARG A 221 11.51 -11.21 -15.83
C ARG A 221 10.61 -9.98 -15.81
N SER A 222 10.65 -9.15 -14.76
CA SER A 222 9.80 -7.94 -14.70
C SER A 222 10.10 -6.90 -15.80
N VAL A 223 11.32 -6.87 -16.35
CA VAL A 223 11.68 -6.02 -17.50
C VAL A 223 10.83 -6.30 -18.75
N ASP A 224 10.35 -7.54 -18.93
CA ASP A 224 9.61 -7.95 -20.13
C ASP A 224 8.18 -7.35 -20.19
N GLY A 225 7.67 -6.88 -19.04
CA GLY A 225 6.39 -6.16 -18.91
C GLY A 225 6.54 -4.73 -18.40
N LEU A 226 7.77 -4.19 -18.33
CA LEU A 226 8.01 -2.86 -17.75
C LEU A 226 7.56 -1.74 -18.71
N ASN A 227 6.36 -1.22 -18.50
CA ASN A 227 5.89 -0.03 -19.21
C ASN A 227 6.71 1.21 -18.82
N THR A 228 7.24 1.93 -19.81
CA THR A 228 8.01 3.18 -19.63
C THR A 228 7.13 4.45 -19.61
N HIS A 229 5.80 4.30 -19.74
CA HIS A 229 4.82 5.39 -19.80
C HIS A 229 3.85 5.42 -18.59
N ASP A 230 4.26 4.89 -17.44
CA ASP A 230 3.50 4.91 -16.19
C ASP A 230 3.51 6.31 -15.53
N GLU A 231 2.35 6.93 -15.28
CA GLU A 231 2.29 8.22 -14.56
C GLU A 231 2.80 8.09 -13.10
N GLY A 232 2.86 6.87 -12.57
CA GLY A 232 3.49 6.54 -11.30
C GLY A 232 4.95 7.00 -11.20
N TYR A 233 5.74 6.98 -12.29
CA TYR A 233 7.14 7.45 -12.28
C TYR A 233 7.23 8.90 -11.78
N ARG A 234 6.39 9.79 -12.32
CA ARG A 234 6.38 11.22 -12.01
C ARG A 234 5.90 11.50 -10.58
N LEU A 235 4.94 10.72 -10.10
CA LEU A 235 4.42 10.83 -8.73
C LEU A 235 5.46 10.35 -7.70
N ALA A 236 6.16 9.25 -7.98
CA ALA A 236 7.24 8.74 -7.13
C ALA A 236 8.44 9.72 -7.06
N MET A 237 8.87 10.27 -8.20
CA MET A 237 9.92 11.31 -8.22
C MET A 237 9.53 12.56 -7.42
N ALA A 238 8.26 12.96 -7.42
CA ALA A 238 7.76 14.05 -6.60
C ALA A 238 7.82 13.80 -5.08
N GLY A 239 8.10 12.57 -4.65
CA GLY A 239 8.42 12.21 -3.26
C GLY A 239 9.91 12.03 -2.96
N GLY A 240 10.78 12.30 -3.94
CA GLY A 240 12.24 12.12 -3.83
C GLY A 240 12.74 10.72 -4.19
N VAL A 241 11.86 9.80 -4.64
CA VAL A 241 12.27 8.46 -5.08
C VAL A 241 12.94 8.56 -6.45
N THR A 242 14.20 8.13 -6.55
CA THR A 242 14.96 8.13 -7.82
C THR A 242 15.10 6.74 -8.42
N THR A 243 15.09 5.70 -7.59
CA THR A 243 15.27 4.30 -8.00
C THR A 243 14.25 3.40 -7.30
N VAL A 244 13.68 2.43 -8.00
CA VAL A 244 12.88 1.35 -7.39
C VAL A 244 13.29 -0.03 -7.89
N GLN A 245 13.13 -1.06 -7.05
CA GLN A 245 13.19 -2.46 -7.48
C GLN A 245 11.83 -2.90 -8.03
N VAL A 246 11.69 -2.92 -9.36
CA VAL A 246 10.49 -3.45 -10.01
C VAL A 246 10.57 -4.97 -10.03
N LEU A 247 9.60 -5.62 -9.38
CA LEU A 247 9.62 -7.06 -9.16
C LEU A 247 8.21 -7.66 -9.21
N PRO A 248 8.05 -8.95 -9.60
CA PRO A 248 6.75 -9.61 -9.67
C PRO A 248 5.95 -9.61 -8.36
N GLY A 249 4.65 -9.90 -8.44
CA GLY A 249 3.80 -10.00 -7.26
C GLY A 249 4.08 -11.25 -6.39
N SER A 250 3.12 -11.57 -5.50
CA SER A 250 3.26 -12.64 -4.50
C SER A 250 2.46 -13.90 -4.83
N ASN A 251 1.86 -14.03 -6.01
CA ASN A 251 1.03 -15.20 -6.34
C ASN A 251 1.87 -16.46 -6.62
N ASN A 252 3.19 -16.34 -6.77
CA ASN A 252 4.10 -17.43 -7.11
C ASN A 252 5.23 -17.55 -6.06
N ALA A 253 5.53 -18.77 -5.60
CA ALA A 253 6.62 -19.04 -4.65
C ALA A 253 7.99 -18.57 -5.19
N SER A 254 8.21 -18.68 -6.49
CA SER A 254 9.29 -18.01 -7.21
C SER A 254 8.71 -17.27 -8.41
N GLY A 255 8.45 -15.97 -8.28
CA GLY A 255 7.76 -15.17 -9.29
C GLY A 255 8.61 -14.77 -10.50
N GLY A 256 9.93 -14.67 -10.33
CA GLY A 256 10.85 -14.37 -11.44
C GLY A 256 11.99 -13.42 -11.06
N GLN A 257 12.73 -13.01 -12.07
CA GLN A 257 13.82 -12.03 -12.02
C GLN A 257 13.28 -10.62 -11.80
N SER A 258 14.07 -9.79 -11.11
CA SER A 258 13.72 -8.43 -10.70
C SER A 258 14.81 -7.44 -11.11
N PHE A 259 14.48 -6.17 -11.27
CA PHE A 259 15.43 -5.15 -11.74
C PHE A 259 15.28 -3.84 -10.96
N PHE A 260 16.41 -3.25 -10.58
CA PHE A 260 16.46 -1.87 -10.10
C PHE A 260 16.44 -0.92 -11.29
N VAL A 261 15.49 0.01 -11.32
CA VAL A 261 15.31 0.99 -12.40
C VAL A 261 15.29 2.41 -11.85
N LYS A 262 15.89 3.35 -12.59
CA LYS A 262 15.79 4.78 -12.30
C LYS A 262 14.55 5.36 -12.94
N LEU A 263 13.87 6.27 -12.23
CA LEU A 263 12.52 6.73 -12.62
C LEU A 263 12.50 7.87 -13.66
N ARG A 264 13.68 8.40 -14.06
CA ARG A 264 13.77 9.42 -15.10
C ARG A 264 13.40 8.84 -16.48
N PRO A 265 12.75 9.63 -17.36
CA PRO A 265 12.74 9.33 -18.77
C PRO A 265 14.16 9.24 -19.36
N THR A 266 14.31 8.42 -20.39
CA THR A 266 15.56 8.23 -21.15
C THR A 266 15.37 8.66 -22.60
N SER A 267 16.47 9.00 -23.27
CA SER A 267 16.47 9.37 -24.70
C SER A 267 16.01 8.20 -25.59
N ASP A 268 16.42 6.97 -25.25
CA ASP A 268 16.09 5.70 -25.91
C ASP A 268 14.67 5.18 -25.60
N LYS A 269 14.10 5.53 -24.44
CA LYS A 269 12.74 5.16 -23.99
C LYS A 269 12.46 3.65 -23.80
N SER A 270 13.46 2.78 -23.95
CA SER A 270 13.34 1.35 -23.67
C SER A 270 13.35 1.03 -22.17
N SER A 271 12.73 -0.09 -21.79
CA SER A 271 12.78 -0.59 -20.40
C SER A 271 14.20 -0.89 -19.93
N ILE A 272 15.08 -1.38 -20.83
CA ILE A 272 16.48 -1.69 -20.53
C ILE A 272 17.27 -0.42 -20.17
N SER A 273 17.04 0.70 -20.87
CA SER A 273 17.74 1.97 -20.61
C SER A 273 17.44 2.56 -19.21
N MET A 274 16.33 2.16 -18.58
CA MET A 274 15.99 2.57 -17.21
C MET A 274 16.71 1.73 -16.13
N ILE A 275 17.21 0.52 -16.45
CA ILE A 275 17.86 -0.36 -15.49
C ILE A 275 19.19 0.25 -14.99
N VAL A 276 19.41 0.23 -13.67
CA VAL A 276 20.64 0.75 -13.04
C VAL A 276 21.88 0.01 -13.55
N ASP A 277 21.86 -1.33 -13.49
CA ASP A 277 22.95 -2.20 -13.94
C ASP A 277 22.41 -3.36 -14.80
N PRO A 278 22.15 -3.14 -16.11
CA PRO A 278 21.57 -4.18 -16.97
C PRO A 278 22.57 -5.34 -17.17
N PRO A 279 22.16 -6.61 -16.99
CA PRO A 279 23.01 -7.77 -17.23
C PRO A 279 23.25 -8.00 -18.72
N ALA A 280 24.39 -8.64 -19.05
CA ALA A 280 24.82 -8.90 -20.42
C ALA A 280 23.79 -9.67 -21.28
N SER A 281 22.96 -10.51 -20.65
CA SER A 281 21.86 -11.25 -21.29
C SER A 281 20.67 -10.38 -21.73
N LEU A 282 20.67 -9.07 -21.41
CA LEU A 282 19.74 -8.08 -21.96
C LEU A 282 20.42 -7.09 -22.92
N THR A 283 21.70 -6.77 -22.75
CA THR A 283 22.42 -5.83 -23.64
C THR A 283 22.96 -6.48 -24.91
N GLY A 284 23.12 -7.81 -24.93
CA GLY A 284 23.69 -8.55 -26.06
C GLY A 284 25.22 -8.66 -26.04
N ASP A 285 25.88 -8.17 -24.97
CA ASP A 285 27.33 -8.28 -24.76
C ASP A 285 27.74 -9.74 -24.52
N SER A 286 28.01 -10.48 -25.59
CA SER A 286 28.22 -11.94 -25.60
C SER A 286 29.55 -12.42 -24.98
N GLY A 287 30.29 -11.55 -24.28
CA GLY A 287 31.61 -11.84 -23.71
C GLY A 287 31.56 -12.35 -22.27
N TRP A 288 32.00 -13.60 -22.05
CA TRP A 288 32.24 -14.16 -20.70
C TRP A 288 33.32 -13.42 -19.88
N THR A 289 33.98 -12.43 -20.46
CA THR A 289 35.00 -11.57 -19.83
C THR A 289 34.43 -10.31 -19.16
N ALA A 290 33.14 -10.01 -19.31
CA ALA A 290 32.50 -8.86 -18.69
C ALA A 290 32.42 -9.01 -17.14
N PRO A 291 32.56 -7.92 -16.36
CA PRO A 291 32.37 -7.97 -14.90
C PRO A 291 30.99 -8.50 -14.52
N SER A 292 30.92 -9.47 -13.59
CA SER A 292 29.65 -10.04 -13.16
C SER A 292 28.85 -8.99 -12.37
N LYS A 293 27.68 -8.62 -12.89
CA LYS A 293 26.70 -7.75 -12.21
C LYS A 293 25.80 -8.56 -11.27
N TRP A 294 25.26 -7.91 -10.23
CA TRP A 294 24.27 -8.54 -9.35
C TRP A 294 22.98 -8.80 -10.11
N ARG A 295 22.37 -9.97 -9.86
CA ARG A 295 21.00 -10.29 -10.29
C ARG A 295 20.06 -10.22 -9.09
N HIS A 296 18.78 -9.93 -9.33
CA HIS A 296 17.76 -9.88 -8.28
C HIS A 296 16.58 -10.79 -8.64
N MET A 297 15.90 -11.36 -7.64
CA MET A 297 14.71 -12.18 -7.88
C MET A 297 13.67 -12.05 -6.77
N LYS A 298 12.40 -12.29 -7.12
CA LYS A 298 11.26 -12.35 -6.20
C LYS A 298 10.95 -13.79 -5.82
N GLN A 299 10.83 -14.02 -4.51
CA GLN A 299 10.23 -15.23 -3.93
C GLN A 299 9.08 -14.85 -2.98
N ALA A 300 8.19 -15.80 -2.71
CA ALA A 300 7.06 -15.63 -1.80
C ALA A 300 6.76 -16.91 -0.99
N CYS A 301 6.03 -16.75 0.10
CA CYS A 301 5.56 -17.82 0.97
C CYS A 301 4.12 -17.50 1.45
N GLY A 302 3.65 -18.20 2.51
CA GLY A 302 2.46 -17.78 3.24
C GLY A 302 1.14 -18.02 2.52
N GLU A 303 0.14 -17.21 2.84
CA GLU A 303 -1.27 -17.43 2.46
C GLU A 303 -1.59 -17.09 1.01
N ASN A 304 -0.78 -16.21 0.44
CA ASN A 304 -0.85 -15.75 -0.96
C ASN A 304 -0.64 -16.90 -1.97
N LEU A 305 -0.05 -18.02 -1.52
CA LEU A 305 0.18 -19.23 -2.31
C LEU A 305 -0.90 -20.32 -2.13
N SER A 306 -1.93 -20.07 -1.32
CA SER A 306 -3.03 -21.02 -1.03
C SER A 306 -3.70 -21.62 -2.29
N ARG A 307 -3.69 -20.87 -3.39
CA ARG A 307 -4.17 -21.32 -4.72
C ARG A 307 -3.39 -22.50 -5.34
N TYR A 308 -2.22 -22.84 -4.81
CA TYR A 308 -1.35 -23.93 -5.28
C TYR A 308 -1.17 -25.05 -4.25
N GLY A 309 -1.85 -24.98 -3.09
CA GLY A 309 -1.72 -25.93 -1.99
C GLY A 309 -1.59 -25.22 -0.65
N ASN A 310 -0.94 -25.85 0.32
CA ASN A 310 -0.64 -25.25 1.63
C ASN A 310 0.87 -24.96 1.79
N ARG A 311 1.28 -24.55 2.99
CA ARG A 311 2.70 -24.25 3.32
C ARG A 311 3.64 -25.44 3.08
N MET A 312 3.17 -26.69 3.25
CA MET A 312 3.96 -27.88 2.93
C MET A 312 4.22 -28.00 1.43
N ASP A 313 3.20 -27.77 0.60
CA ASP A 313 3.30 -27.84 -0.88
C ASP A 313 4.19 -26.71 -1.43
N THR A 314 4.12 -25.52 -0.80
CA THR A 314 5.04 -24.40 -1.06
C THR A 314 6.49 -24.81 -0.80
N MET A 315 6.79 -25.34 0.39
CA MET A 315 8.15 -25.74 0.74
C MET A 315 8.64 -26.97 -0.03
N TRP A 316 7.74 -27.87 -0.46
CA TRP A 316 8.07 -28.93 -1.39
C TRP A 316 8.41 -28.40 -2.78
N SER A 317 7.63 -27.44 -3.29
CA SER A 317 7.88 -26.78 -4.59
C SER A 317 9.26 -26.13 -4.63
N PHE A 318 9.64 -25.41 -3.56
CA PHE A 318 11.00 -24.87 -3.40
C PHE A 318 12.08 -25.97 -3.38
N ARG A 319 11.93 -27.01 -2.54
CA ARG A 319 12.91 -28.11 -2.47
C ARG A 319 13.12 -28.81 -3.80
N SER A 320 12.03 -29.07 -4.52
CA SER A 320 12.05 -29.68 -5.85
C SER A 320 12.83 -28.81 -6.84
N ALA A 321 12.49 -27.52 -6.92
CA ALA A 321 13.16 -26.56 -7.81
C ALA A 321 14.66 -26.40 -7.53
N TYR A 322 15.05 -26.27 -6.25
CA TYR A 322 16.46 -26.20 -5.88
C TYR A 322 17.21 -27.53 -6.03
N SER A 323 16.52 -28.68 -5.97
CA SER A 323 17.09 -30.00 -6.29
C SER A 323 17.44 -30.09 -7.78
N GLU A 324 16.55 -29.67 -8.69
CA GLU A 324 16.86 -29.63 -10.13
C GLU A 324 17.98 -28.63 -10.44
N ALA A 325 17.94 -27.42 -9.86
CA ALA A 325 19.02 -26.44 -9.99
C ALA A 325 20.37 -26.99 -9.49
N LYS A 326 20.39 -27.76 -8.40
CA LYS A 326 21.60 -28.41 -7.88
C LYS A 326 22.18 -29.46 -8.84
N LYS A 327 21.34 -30.19 -9.59
CA LYS A 327 21.80 -31.11 -10.65
C LYS A 327 22.46 -30.35 -11.81
N VAL A 328 21.83 -29.27 -12.28
CA VAL A 328 22.39 -28.42 -13.35
C VAL A 328 23.72 -27.81 -12.90
N LYS A 329 23.77 -27.25 -11.68
CA LYS A 329 25.02 -26.72 -11.09
C LYS A 329 26.14 -27.77 -11.06
N ALA A 330 25.85 -29.00 -10.61
CA ALA A 330 26.83 -30.07 -10.54
C ALA A 330 27.33 -30.53 -11.91
N ALA A 331 26.46 -30.57 -12.93
CA ALA A 331 26.86 -30.86 -14.30
C ALA A 331 27.78 -29.77 -14.88
N GLN A 332 27.47 -28.49 -14.66
CA GLN A 332 28.31 -27.36 -15.05
C GLN A 332 29.68 -27.38 -14.34
N ASP A 333 29.71 -27.67 -13.03
CA ASP A 333 30.95 -27.70 -12.26
C ASP A 333 31.87 -28.84 -12.76
N LEU A 334 31.33 -30.04 -12.98
CA LEU A 334 32.07 -31.19 -13.55
C LEU A 334 32.55 -30.93 -14.99
N TYR A 335 31.76 -30.22 -15.80
CA TYR A 335 32.17 -29.80 -17.15
C TYR A 335 33.39 -28.87 -17.08
N CYS A 336 33.37 -27.90 -16.18
CA CYS A 336 34.48 -26.97 -15.98
C CYS A 336 35.72 -27.64 -15.41
N GLU A 337 35.59 -28.55 -14.43
CA GLU A 337 36.70 -29.34 -13.89
C GLU A 337 37.42 -30.15 -14.99
N ARG A 338 36.66 -30.74 -15.93
CA ARG A 338 37.23 -31.45 -17.10
C ARG A 338 37.92 -30.51 -18.09
N ALA A 339 37.32 -29.36 -18.41
CA ALA A 339 37.90 -28.37 -19.31
C ALA A 339 39.20 -27.78 -18.74
N GLU A 340 39.21 -27.42 -17.46
CA GLU A 340 40.37 -26.91 -16.73
C GLU A 340 41.47 -27.97 -16.56
N GLY A 341 41.08 -29.24 -16.43
CA GLY A 341 41.99 -30.39 -16.48
C GLY A 341 42.48 -30.77 -17.90
N GLY A 342 42.08 -30.04 -18.94
CA GLY A 342 42.48 -30.30 -20.33
C GLY A 342 41.86 -31.55 -20.96
N LEU A 343 40.84 -32.15 -20.34
CA LEU A 343 40.19 -33.40 -20.75
C LEU A 343 39.15 -33.16 -21.86
N TRP A 344 39.51 -32.39 -22.89
CA TRP A 344 38.62 -31.92 -23.96
C TRP A 344 37.84 -33.04 -24.65
N GLU A 345 38.46 -34.19 -24.87
CA GLU A 345 37.82 -35.37 -25.47
C GLU A 345 36.68 -35.97 -24.63
N THR A 346 36.55 -35.57 -23.36
CA THR A 346 35.54 -36.04 -22.40
C THR A 346 34.41 -35.02 -22.17
N LEU A 347 34.37 -33.94 -22.95
CA LEU A 347 33.34 -32.91 -22.91
C LEU A 347 32.32 -33.09 -24.03
N ASP A 348 31.06 -32.87 -23.71
CA ASP A 348 30.03 -32.62 -24.72
C ASP A 348 30.26 -31.24 -25.37
N TYR A 349 29.95 -31.10 -26.65
CA TYR A 349 30.08 -29.80 -27.35
C TYR A 349 29.13 -28.73 -26.77
N ALA A 350 27.97 -29.16 -26.25
CA ALA A 350 27.05 -28.29 -25.54
C ALA A 350 27.41 -28.21 -24.05
N PHE A 351 27.58 -26.99 -23.54
CA PHE A 351 27.69 -26.72 -22.11
C PHE A 351 26.34 -27.05 -21.40
N PRO A 352 26.34 -27.69 -20.22
CA PRO A 352 25.13 -28.23 -19.59
C PRO A 352 24.27 -27.16 -18.90
N ASP A 353 23.63 -26.31 -19.70
CA ASP A 353 22.68 -25.29 -19.25
C ASP A 353 21.24 -25.80 -19.15
N ASN A 354 20.43 -25.07 -18.37
CA ASN A 354 18.99 -25.08 -18.50
C ASN A 354 18.42 -23.70 -18.15
N LEU A 355 17.87 -22.99 -19.15
CA LEU A 355 17.29 -21.65 -19.01
C LEU A 355 16.16 -21.59 -17.95
N GLN A 356 15.43 -22.68 -17.73
CA GLN A 356 14.39 -22.77 -16.69
C GLN A 356 14.97 -22.68 -15.27
N TRP A 357 16.21 -23.14 -15.08
CA TRP A 357 16.85 -23.25 -13.76
C TRP A 357 18.06 -22.33 -13.56
N GLU A 358 18.54 -21.67 -14.60
CA GLU A 358 19.68 -20.74 -14.62
C GLU A 358 19.70 -19.77 -13.43
N MET A 359 18.59 -19.07 -13.17
CA MET A 359 18.49 -18.14 -12.04
C MET A 359 18.66 -18.84 -10.68
N LEU A 360 18.10 -20.05 -10.50
CA LEU A 360 18.28 -20.82 -9.27
C LEU A 360 19.69 -21.42 -9.16
N VAL A 361 20.35 -21.72 -10.28
CA VAL A 361 21.79 -22.08 -10.30
C VAL A 361 22.64 -20.90 -9.83
N ASP A 362 22.36 -19.69 -10.31
CA ASP A 362 23.05 -18.47 -9.87
C ASP A 362 22.78 -18.15 -8.38
N VAL A 363 21.58 -18.45 -7.85
CA VAL A 363 21.31 -18.42 -6.39
C VAL A 363 22.25 -19.37 -5.64
N LEU A 364 22.36 -20.62 -6.11
CA LEU A 364 23.26 -21.64 -5.51
C LEU A 364 24.75 -21.35 -5.74
N ARG A 365 25.08 -20.34 -6.57
CA ARG A 365 26.43 -19.78 -6.77
C ARG A 365 26.64 -18.45 -6.01
N GLY A 366 25.64 -17.96 -5.27
CA GLY A 366 25.71 -16.71 -4.50
C GLY A 366 25.66 -15.43 -5.35
N LYS A 367 25.20 -15.52 -6.61
CA LYS A 367 25.21 -14.40 -7.58
C LYS A 367 23.92 -13.57 -7.60
N VAL A 368 22.94 -13.94 -6.77
CA VAL A 368 21.58 -13.39 -6.78
C VAL A 368 21.20 -12.83 -5.41
N LYS A 369 20.60 -11.65 -5.40
CA LYS A 369 19.92 -11.06 -4.23
C LYS A 369 18.44 -11.47 -4.27
N ILE A 370 18.00 -12.29 -3.32
CA ILE A 370 16.60 -12.70 -3.21
C ILE A 370 15.82 -11.71 -2.35
N SER A 371 14.75 -11.16 -2.93
CA SER A 371 13.70 -10.40 -2.25
C SER A 371 12.54 -11.32 -1.93
N ASN A 372 12.42 -11.76 -0.68
CA ASN A 372 11.48 -12.81 -0.29
C ASN A 372 10.28 -12.26 0.51
N HIS A 373 9.10 -12.31 -0.08
CA HIS A 373 7.82 -11.93 0.52
C HIS A 373 7.34 -12.98 1.54
N CYS A 374 7.27 -12.62 2.82
CA CYS A 374 6.75 -13.45 3.91
C CYS A 374 6.18 -12.58 5.04
N TYR A 375 5.36 -13.13 5.93
CA TYR A 375 4.89 -12.41 7.12
C TYR A 375 5.14 -13.16 8.44
N GLU A 376 4.59 -14.37 8.59
CA GLU A 376 4.64 -15.15 9.84
C GLU A 376 5.99 -15.82 10.11
N ALA A 377 6.33 -15.96 11.41
CA ALA A 377 7.53 -16.61 11.91
C ALA A 377 7.68 -18.07 11.43
N VAL A 378 6.56 -18.78 11.20
CA VAL A 378 6.56 -20.16 10.68
C VAL A 378 7.11 -20.25 9.25
N ASP A 379 6.84 -19.25 8.40
CA ASP A 379 7.38 -19.22 7.04
C ASP A 379 8.83 -18.72 7.02
N LEU A 380 9.16 -17.75 7.88
CA LEU A 380 10.52 -17.27 8.06
C LEU A 380 11.46 -18.41 8.50
N ASP A 381 11.07 -19.22 9.50
CA ASP A 381 11.83 -20.42 9.90
C ASP A 381 11.91 -21.47 8.77
N ALA A 382 10.84 -21.67 8.00
CA ALA A 382 10.85 -22.63 6.89
C ALA A 382 11.88 -22.26 5.81
N LEU A 383 12.04 -20.97 5.52
CA LEU A 383 13.04 -20.47 4.56
C LEU A 383 14.45 -20.35 5.17
N VAL A 384 14.58 -20.06 6.46
CA VAL A 384 15.85 -20.21 7.20
C VAL A 384 16.34 -21.66 7.20
N ARG A 385 15.43 -22.65 7.23
CA ARG A 385 15.80 -24.06 7.01
C ARG A 385 16.14 -24.36 5.55
N LEU A 386 15.40 -23.83 4.58
CA LEU A 386 15.69 -24.04 3.14
C LEU A 386 17.05 -23.47 2.71
N THR A 387 17.38 -22.25 3.15
CA THR A 387 18.70 -21.62 2.93
C THR A 387 19.82 -22.47 3.54
N ASN A 388 19.60 -23.03 4.75
CA ASN A 388 20.54 -23.97 5.38
C ASN A 388 20.60 -25.36 4.72
N GLU A 389 19.55 -25.81 4.04
CA GLU A 389 19.47 -27.09 3.33
C GLU A 389 20.22 -27.04 1.99
N PHE A 390 20.11 -25.92 1.25
CA PHE A 390 20.68 -25.75 -0.08
C PHE A 390 21.90 -24.80 -0.16
N LYS A 391 22.26 -24.14 0.95
CA LYS A 391 23.46 -23.30 1.12
C LYS A 391 23.47 -22.02 0.26
N PHE A 392 22.33 -21.33 0.19
CA PHE A 392 22.19 -19.99 -0.40
C PHE A 392 21.68 -18.96 0.61
N HIS A 393 21.79 -17.66 0.30
CA HIS A 393 21.40 -16.54 1.15
C HIS A 393 20.16 -15.83 0.59
N ILE A 394 19.24 -15.40 1.45
CA ILE A 394 18.13 -14.48 1.10
C ILE A 394 18.58 -13.06 1.43
N ALA A 395 18.53 -12.13 0.48
CA ALA A 395 19.03 -10.77 0.74
C ALA A 395 18.09 -9.98 1.67
N SER A 396 16.78 -10.12 1.47
CA SER A 396 15.78 -9.45 2.29
C SER A 396 14.49 -10.26 2.48
N PHE A 397 13.89 -10.15 3.66
CA PHE A 397 12.49 -10.51 3.88
C PHE A 397 11.61 -9.27 3.78
N HIS A 398 10.58 -9.32 2.94
CA HIS A 398 9.65 -8.22 2.68
C HIS A 398 8.35 -8.45 3.45
N HIS A 399 7.75 -7.37 3.96
CA HIS A 399 6.56 -7.30 4.85
C HIS A 399 6.80 -7.83 6.25
N ALA A 400 7.22 -9.09 6.36
CA ALA A 400 7.87 -9.72 7.51
C ALA A 400 7.27 -9.36 8.89
N ALA A 401 5.94 -9.35 9.00
CA ALA A 401 5.22 -8.78 10.13
C ALA A 401 5.55 -9.42 11.50
N GLU A 402 6.07 -10.65 11.54
CA GLU A 402 6.51 -11.32 12.77
C GLU A 402 8.05 -11.41 12.92
N ALA A 403 8.85 -10.87 11.99
CA ALA A 403 10.32 -10.95 12.04
C ALA A 403 10.92 -10.42 13.36
N TRP A 404 10.33 -9.36 13.91
CA TRP A 404 10.71 -8.74 15.18
C TRP A 404 10.42 -9.62 16.42
N LEU A 405 9.60 -10.67 16.29
CA LEU A 405 9.36 -11.67 17.33
C LEU A 405 10.38 -12.82 17.27
N VAL A 406 11.11 -12.97 16.15
CA VAL A 406 12.04 -14.08 15.92
C VAL A 406 13.44 -13.66 15.41
N PRO A 407 14.11 -12.68 16.05
CA PRO A 407 15.44 -12.23 15.63
C PRO A 407 16.47 -13.37 15.60
N ASP A 408 16.42 -14.31 16.54
CA ASP A 408 17.32 -15.46 16.59
C ASP A 408 17.05 -16.50 15.50
N VAL A 409 15.83 -16.55 14.92
CA VAL A 409 15.58 -17.39 13.73
C VAL A 409 16.29 -16.78 12.54
N LEU A 410 16.18 -15.46 12.35
CA LEU A 410 16.81 -14.71 11.26
C LEU A 410 18.34 -14.76 11.34
N LYS A 411 18.92 -14.65 12.55
CA LYS A 411 20.36 -14.78 12.80
C LYS A 411 20.94 -16.18 12.53
N ARG A 412 20.10 -17.21 12.35
CA ARG A 412 20.52 -18.58 11.95
C ARG A 412 20.47 -18.83 10.43
N MET A 413 20.11 -17.82 9.63
CA MET A 413 20.05 -17.97 8.17
C MET A 413 21.43 -18.24 7.57
N TRP A 414 21.48 -19.02 6.49
CA TRP A 414 22.75 -19.32 5.83
C TRP A 414 23.29 -18.09 5.07
N GLY A 415 24.55 -17.73 5.33
CA GLY A 415 25.29 -16.72 4.57
C GLY A 415 25.27 -15.30 5.14
N GLY A 416 24.48 -15.02 6.17
CA GLY A 416 24.33 -13.67 6.75
C GLY A 416 23.03 -13.46 7.50
N ILE A 417 22.85 -12.26 8.05
CA ILE A 417 21.57 -11.77 8.59
C ILE A 417 20.79 -11.11 7.45
N PRO A 418 19.50 -11.44 7.22
CA PRO A 418 18.69 -10.79 6.21
C PRO A 418 18.32 -9.34 6.60
N THR A 419 18.25 -8.45 5.62
CA THR A 419 17.57 -7.16 5.78
C THR A 419 16.06 -7.36 5.85
N ILE A 420 15.36 -6.64 6.72
CA ILE A 420 13.91 -6.74 6.88
C ILE A 420 13.24 -5.48 6.34
N ALA A 421 12.49 -5.62 5.24
CA ALA A 421 11.82 -4.54 4.54
C ALA A 421 10.34 -4.45 4.99
N LEU A 422 10.08 -3.55 5.94
CA LEU A 422 8.80 -3.39 6.64
C LEU A 422 8.00 -2.17 6.14
N PHE A 423 6.75 -2.11 6.59
CA PHE A 423 6.01 -0.86 6.72
C PHE A 423 6.26 -0.26 8.09
N ALA A 424 6.04 1.04 8.27
CA ALA A 424 5.95 1.64 9.59
C ALA A 424 4.62 1.28 10.28
N THR A 425 3.53 1.17 9.51
CA THR A 425 2.17 1.20 10.06
C THR A 425 1.12 0.34 9.36
N ASN A 426 1.34 -0.14 8.13
CA ASN A 426 0.34 -0.95 7.44
C ASN A 426 0.43 -2.42 7.91
N TYR A 427 -0.48 -2.84 8.77
CA TYR A 427 -0.52 -4.17 9.39
C TYR A 427 -1.98 -4.61 9.60
N ARG A 428 -2.22 -5.87 10.00
CA ARG A 428 -3.53 -6.41 10.45
C ARG A 428 -4.62 -6.54 9.38
N PHE A 429 -4.45 -5.95 8.20
CA PHE A 429 -5.31 -6.19 7.03
C PHE A 429 -5.37 -7.68 6.64
N LYS A 430 -4.26 -8.42 6.74
CA LYS A 430 -4.17 -9.87 6.51
C LYS A 430 -4.02 -10.67 7.80
N ARG A 431 -4.48 -11.93 7.79
CA ARG A 431 -4.30 -12.87 8.90
C ARG A 431 -2.82 -13.12 9.17
N GLU A 432 -2.02 -13.31 8.13
CA GLU A 432 -0.57 -13.45 8.28
C GLU A 432 0.13 -12.14 8.73
N ALA A 433 -0.54 -10.98 8.59
CA ALA A 433 -0.05 -9.67 9.04
C ALA A 433 -0.57 -9.24 10.43
N TYR A 434 -1.33 -10.08 11.13
CA TYR A 434 -2.12 -9.70 12.31
C TYR A 434 -1.28 -9.37 13.56
N ARG A 435 -0.13 -10.02 13.73
CA ARG A 435 0.84 -9.72 14.80
C ARG A 435 1.85 -8.61 14.45
N GLY A 436 1.66 -7.92 13.32
CA GLY A 436 2.47 -6.76 12.94
C GLY A 436 2.42 -5.64 13.99
N SER A 437 3.54 -4.91 14.15
CA SER A 437 3.63 -3.80 15.11
C SER A 437 4.51 -2.65 14.59
N GLU A 438 4.07 -1.45 14.94
CA GLU A 438 4.66 -0.16 14.65
C GLU A 438 6.03 0.02 15.31
N TYR A 439 6.29 -0.76 16.36
CA TYR A 439 7.57 -0.78 17.06
C TYR A 439 8.55 -1.81 16.48
N ALA A 440 8.12 -2.67 15.55
CA ALA A 440 8.96 -3.70 14.91
C ALA A 440 10.24 -3.13 14.26
N PRO A 441 10.21 -1.98 13.54
CA PRO A 441 11.43 -1.36 13.02
C PRO A 441 12.45 -1.04 14.11
N ARG A 442 11.98 -0.60 15.29
CA ARG A 442 12.85 -0.28 16.43
C ARG A 442 13.38 -1.55 17.11
N VAL A 443 12.54 -2.57 17.30
CA VAL A 443 12.98 -3.85 17.89
C VAL A 443 14.08 -4.50 17.04
N LEU A 444 13.90 -4.56 15.72
CA LEU A 444 14.89 -5.15 14.82
C LEU A 444 16.21 -4.37 14.83
N ALA A 445 16.16 -3.04 14.88
CA ALA A 445 17.33 -2.19 15.01
C ALA A 445 18.06 -2.36 16.37
N ASP A 446 17.32 -2.50 17.47
CA ASP A 446 17.88 -2.84 18.81
C ASP A 446 18.58 -4.22 18.79
N GLU A 447 18.09 -5.16 17.98
CA GLU A 447 18.65 -6.51 17.77
C GLU A 447 19.79 -6.60 16.74
N GLY A 448 20.21 -5.46 16.16
CA GLY A 448 21.27 -5.38 15.16
C GLY A 448 20.89 -5.91 13.76
N ILE A 449 19.59 -6.05 13.48
CA ILE A 449 19.09 -6.52 12.18
C ILE A 449 18.81 -5.30 11.27
N PRO A 450 19.34 -5.25 10.03
CA PRO A 450 19.10 -4.12 9.13
C PRO A 450 17.61 -3.99 8.77
N VAL A 451 17.10 -2.75 8.80
CA VAL A 451 15.70 -2.43 8.50
C VAL A 451 15.61 -1.49 7.29
N VAL A 452 14.67 -1.79 6.41
CA VAL A 452 14.27 -0.94 5.27
C VAL A 452 12.79 -0.59 5.42
N MET A 453 12.44 0.66 5.11
CA MET A 453 11.05 1.07 4.88
C MET A 453 10.80 1.00 3.37
N LYS A 454 9.62 0.50 2.97
CA LYS A 454 9.21 0.36 1.56
C LYS A 454 7.80 0.92 1.37
N THR A 455 7.47 1.41 0.17
CA THR A 455 6.11 1.94 -0.05
C THR A 455 5.07 0.82 0.03
N ALA A 456 3.98 1.13 0.71
CA ALA A 456 2.94 0.17 1.04
C ALA A 456 1.88 0.10 -0.06
N ALA A 457 0.74 -0.51 0.27
CA ALA A 457 -0.48 -0.33 -0.47
C ALA A 457 -1.71 -0.64 0.35
N ASP A 458 -2.80 0.05 0.06
CA ASP A 458 -4.12 -0.35 0.54
C ASP A 458 -4.49 -1.72 -0.01
N SER A 459 -5.10 -2.53 0.86
CA SER A 459 -5.98 -3.61 0.46
C SER A 459 -7.34 -3.30 1.05
N GLU A 460 -8.36 -3.12 0.21
CA GLU A 460 -9.70 -3.55 0.57
C GLU A 460 -10.16 -4.63 -0.44
N ILE A 461 -9.87 -5.88 -0.07
CA ILE A 461 -10.64 -7.10 -0.34
C ILE A 461 -10.28 -7.97 -1.59
N THR A 462 -10.14 -9.26 -1.24
CA THR A 462 -10.17 -10.54 -2.00
C THR A 462 -8.85 -11.20 -2.41
N SER A 463 -8.69 -12.42 -1.89
CA SER A 463 -7.60 -13.39 -2.01
C SER A 463 -7.29 -13.98 -3.40
N ARG A 464 -7.72 -13.34 -4.52
CA ARG A 464 -7.52 -13.89 -5.89
C ARG A 464 -6.31 -13.34 -6.64
N ILE A 465 -5.82 -12.15 -6.28
CA ILE A 465 -4.56 -11.57 -6.79
C ILE A 465 -3.82 -10.95 -5.61
N SER A 466 -2.80 -11.63 -5.09
CA SER A 466 -2.27 -11.39 -3.73
C SER A 466 -1.39 -10.15 -3.51
N SER A 467 -1.02 -9.41 -4.57
CA SER A 467 -0.13 -8.23 -4.58
C SER A 467 -0.68 -6.95 -3.90
N GLN A 468 -1.62 -7.11 -2.97
CA GLN A 468 -2.42 -6.08 -2.32
C GLN A 468 -1.66 -5.31 -1.21
N SER A 469 -0.37 -5.01 -1.40
CA SER A 469 0.46 -4.42 -0.32
C SER A 469 1.70 -3.63 -0.74
N ASP A 470 2.02 -3.51 -2.04
CA ASP A 470 3.06 -2.59 -2.53
C ASP A 470 2.53 -1.73 -3.70
N HIS A 471 3.26 -0.68 -4.12
CA HIS A 471 2.89 0.23 -5.20
C HIS A 471 2.22 -0.51 -6.38
N PRO A 472 1.06 -0.06 -6.92
CA PRO A 472 0.55 1.32 -6.91
C PRO A 472 -0.50 1.68 -5.84
N VAL A 473 -0.93 0.74 -4.99
CA VAL A 473 -2.12 0.99 -4.13
C VAL A 473 -1.83 1.92 -2.93
N ILE A 474 -0.56 2.22 -2.63
CA ILE A 474 -0.13 3.49 -2.03
C ILE A 474 0.94 4.09 -2.94
N ASN A 475 0.84 5.40 -3.11
CA ASN A 475 1.72 6.19 -3.96
C ASN A 475 3.18 6.14 -3.45
N SER A 476 4.14 5.78 -4.32
CA SER A 476 5.55 5.76 -3.92
C SER A 476 6.13 7.14 -3.59
N ARG A 477 5.40 8.22 -3.92
CA ARG A 477 5.61 9.58 -3.39
C ARG A 477 5.76 9.62 -1.86
N TYR A 478 5.20 8.64 -1.14
CA TYR A 478 5.15 8.63 0.32
C TYR A 478 6.21 7.71 0.98
N LEU A 479 7.28 7.29 0.27
CA LEU A 479 8.39 6.54 0.88
C LEU A 479 9.01 7.26 2.09
N ALA A 480 9.15 8.59 2.00
CA ALA A 480 9.58 9.42 3.12
C ALA A 480 8.61 9.38 4.32
N TYR A 481 7.30 9.20 4.09
CA TYR A 481 6.31 9.12 5.17
C TYR A 481 6.44 7.83 6.00
N GLU A 482 6.81 6.70 5.39
CA GLU A 482 7.14 5.49 6.14
C GLU A 482 8.34 5.72 7.08
N ALA A 483 9.40 6.39 6.61
CA ALA A 483 10.52 6.78 7.47
C ALA A 483 10.12 7.79 8.57
N GLN A 484 9.27 8.77 8.26
CA GLN A 484 8.72 9.74 9.23
C GLN A 484 7.91 9.04 10.34
N GLN A 485 7.08 8.06 9.97
CA GLN A 485 6.27 7.25 10.90
C GLN A 485 7.13 6.28 11.72
N ALA A 486 8.09 5.58 11.10
CA ALA A 486 9.00 4.70 11.84
C ALA A 486 9.85 5.47 12.85
N HIS A 487 10.29 6.69 12.51
CA HIS A 487 10.92 7.60 13.46
C HIS A 487 9.96 8.02 14.59
N TYR A 488 8.71 8.37 14.26
CA TYR A 488 7.67 8.69 15.26
C TYR A 488 7.45 7.57 16.28
N PHE A 489 7.52 6.30 15.87
CA PHE A 489 7.41 5.12 16.75
C PHE A 489 8.75 4.67 17.39
N GLY A 490 9.84 5.43 17.20
CA GLY A 490 11.06 5.34 18.01
C GLY A 490 12.33 4.83 17.31
N LEU A 491 12.29 4.61 15.98
CA LEU A 491 13.49 4.31 15.20
C LEU A 491 14.46 5.52 15.24
N PRO A 492 15.79 5.33 15.44
CA PRO A 492 16.75 6.43 15.42
C PRO A 492 16.75 7.18 14.08
N PRO A 493 16.96 8.51 14.06
CA PRO A 493 16.77 9.32 12.85
C PRO A 493 17.77 8.98 11.72
N HIS A 494 19.01 8.61 12.07
CA HIS A 494 19.99 8.15 11.07
C HIS A 494 19.56 6.83 10.40
N LEU A 495 19.05 5.87 11.19
CA LEU A 495 18.50 4.62 10.67
C LEU A 495 17.21 4.84 9.87
N ALA A 496 16.35 5.77 10.28
CA ALA A 496 15.12 6.09 9.55
C ALA A 496 15.39 6.65 8.15
N LEU A 497 16.43 7.48 7.99
CA LEU A 497 16.88 7.96 6.68
C LEU A 497 17.64 6.87 5.89
N ALA A 498 18.52 6.11 6.53
CA ALA A 498 19.26 5.02 5.89
C ALA A 498 18.31 3.93 5.36
N ALA A 499 17.22 3.63 6.09
CA ALA A 499 16.17 2.69 5.71
C ALA A 499 15.43 3.02 4.41
N ILE A 500 15.61 4.21 3.82
CA ILE A 500 15.08 4.62 2.51
C ILE A 500 16.16 5.09 1.52
N THR A 501 17.45 4.93 1.87
CA THR A 501 18.60 5.36 1.04
C THR A 501 19.69 4.30 0.98
N SER A 502 20.59 4.24 1.97
CA SER A 502 21.77 3.36 1.94
C SER A 502 21.47 1.90 2.27
N THR A 503 20.66 1.60 3.29
CA THR A 503 20.30 0.21 3.65
C THR A 503 19.69 -0.59 2.50
N PRO A 504 18.71 -0.08 1.71
CA PRO A 504 18.19 -0.82 0.55
C PRO A 504 19.23 -0.95 -0.57
N ALA A 505 20.05 0.07 -0.80
CA ALA A 505 21.13 0.04 -1.81
C ALA A 505 22.24 -0.97 -1.48
N GLU A 506 22.67 -1.05 -0.22
CA GLU A 506 23.64 -2.04 0.27
C GLU A 506 23.08 -3.47 0.16
N THR A 507 21.82 -3.65 0.58
CA THR A 507 21.11 -4.93 0.47
C THR A 507 21.06 -5.42 -0.98
N ALA A 508 20.76 -4.51 -1.91
CA ALA A 508 20.75 -4.75 -3.36
C ALA A 508 22.14 -4.99 -3.97
N GLY A 509 23.23 -4.64 -3.29
CA GLY A 509 24.59 -4.65 -3.84
C GLY A 509 24.94 -3.43 -4.71
N LEU A 510 24.14 -2.37 -4.65
CA LEU A 510 24.19 -1.18 -5.53
C LEU A 510 24.62 0.11 -4.82
N SER A 511 25.05 0.04 -3.55
CA SER A 511 25.52 1.21 -2.75
C SER A 511 26.79 1.90 -3.28
N HIS A 512 27.43 1.35 -4.32
CA HIS A 512 28.48 2.03 -5.08
C HIS A 512 27.91 3.02 -6.13
N ARG A 513 26.61 2.95 -6.43
CA ARG A 513 25.89 3.79 -7.40
C ARG A 513 24.86 4.70 -6.76
N ILE A 514 23.96 4.14 -5.94
CA ILE A 514 22.71 4.76 -5.47
C ILE A 514 22.60 4.74 -3.94
N GLY A 515 21.70 5.55 -3.38
CA GLY A 515 21.42 5.56 -1.94
C GLY A 515 22.48 6.21 -1.05
N VAL A 516 23.55 6.76 -1.64
CA VAL A 516 24.63 7.48 -0.94
C VAL A 516 25.08 8.72 -1.72
N LEU A 517 25.59 9.74 -1.03
CA LEU A 517 26.25 10.91 -1.64
C LEU A 517 27.75 10.86 -1.33
N GLN A 518 28.51 10.19 -2.19
CA GLN A 518 29.97 10.11 -2.15
C GLN A 518 30.56 10.38 -3.54
N LYS A 519 31.82 10.82 -3.62
CA LYS A 519 32.48 11.05 -4.92
C LYS A 519 32.41 9.79 -5.79
N GLY A 520 31.96 9.94 -7.03
CA GLY A 520 31.90 8.85 -8.02
C GLY A 520 30.63 7.99 -7.94
N ALA A 521 29.74 8.19 -6.96
CA ALA A 521 28.37 7.68 -7.02
C ALA A 521 27.57 8.39 -8.14
N ASP A 522 26.45 7.80 -8.57
CA ASP A 522 25.58 8.45 -9.56
C ASP A 522 24.97 9.74 -8.97
N ALA A 523 24.72 10.76 -9.79
CA ALA A 523 24.18 12.05 -9.37
C ALA A 523 22.65 12.01 -9.11
N ASP A 524 22.23 11.13 -8.20
CA ASP A 524 20.85 10.99 -7.73
C ASP A 524 20.68 11.73 -6.39
N VAL A 525 19.99 12.86 -6.37
CA VAL A 525 20.02 13.83 -5.26
C VAL A 525 18.64 14.44 -5.01
N VAL A 526 18.29 14.70 -3.75
CA VAL A 526 17.07 15.43 -3.36
C VAL A 526 17.42 16.61 -2.47
N LEU A 527 16.89 17.80 -2.80
CA LEU A 527 16.87 19.00 -1.96
C LEU A 527 15.47 19.15 -1.37
N TRP A 528 15.37 19.27 -0.05
CA TRP A 528 14.12 19.28 0.71
C TRP A 528 13.79 20.68 1.25
N ASP A 529 12.49 20.98 1.41
CA ASP A 529 12.04 22.24 2.02
C ASP A 529 12.30 22.33 3.53
N SER A 530 12.43 21.17 4.17
CA SER A 530 12.57 20.97 5.61
C SER A 530 13.34 19.66 5.87
N HIS A 531 13.60 19.33 7.13
CA HIS A 531 14.28 18.09 7.50
C HIS A 531 13.43 16.86 7.07
N PRO A 532 13.95 15.86 6.32
CA PRO A 532 13.11 14.88 5.63
C PRO A 532 12.24 13.98 6.54
N LEU A 533 12.60 13.83 7.82
CA LEU A 533 11.79 13.13 8.83
C LEU A 533 10.64 13.96 9.43
N VAL A 534 10.44 15.22 9.01
CA VAL A 534 9.28 16.02 9.42
C VAL A 534 8.06 15.59 8.60
N PHE A 535 6.90 15.39 9.25
CA PHE A 535 5.65 15.10 8.53
C PHE A 535 5.31 16.24 7.55
N GLY A 536 5.05 15.88 6.29
CA GLY A 536 4.84 16.86 5.22
C GLY A 536 6.11 17.58 4.75
N ALA A 537 7.31 17.02 4.95
CA ALA A 537 8.51 17.46 4.25
C ALA A 537 8.38 17.19 2.73
N THR A 538 8.74 18.18 1.90
CA THR A 538 8.49 18.15 0.45
C THR A 538 9.79 18.37 -0.34
N PRO A 539 10.08 17.57 -1.38
CA PRO A 539 11.19 17.83 -2.29
C PRO A 539 11.01 19.16 -3.03
N MET A 540 11.98 20.08 -2.93
CA MET A 540 12.04 21.29 -3.75
C MET A 540 12.68 21.01 -5.12
N LYS A 541 13.70 20.14 -5.14
CA LYS A 541 14.36 19.67 -6.37
C LYS A 541 14.79 18.22 -6.24
N VAL A 542 14.74 17.50 -7.37
CA VAL A 542 15.19 16.11 -7.50
C VAL A 542 16.02 16.00 -8.78
N TRP A 543 17.20 15.39 -8.66
CA TRP A 543 18.10 15.06 -9.76
C TRP A 543 18.23 13.54 -9.87
N ILE A 544 18.30 13.02 -11.10
CA ILE A 544 18.57 11.61 -11.41
C ILE A 544 19.59 11.57 -12.54
N ASP A 545 20.69 10.82 -12.37
CA ASP A 545 21.87 10.88 -13.26
C ASP A 545 22.32 12.34 -13.54
N GLY A 546 22.13 13.26 -12.57
CA GLY A 546 22.44 14.69 -12.67
C GLY A 546 21.40 15.56 -13.38
N ILE A 547 20.31 14.97 -13.87
CA ILE A 547 19.26 15.65 -14.64
C ILE A 547 18.08 16.01 -13.73
N VAL A 548 17.67 17.29 -13.72
CA VAL A 548 16.51 17.77 -12.95
C VAL A 548 15.22 17.08 -13.39
N GLN A 549 14.51 16.47 -12.44
CA GLN A 549 13.19 15.85 -12.64
C GLN A 549 12.08 16.61 -11.90
N ILE A 550 12.42 17.31 -10.81
CA ILE A 550 11.53 18.18 -10.03
C ILE A 550 12.21 19.55 -9.88
N PRO A 551 11.54 20.68 -10.17
CA PRO A 551 10.22 20.76 -10.83
C PRO A 551 10.25 20.08 -12.20
N VAL A 552 9.08 19.63 -12.66
CA VAL A 552 8.95 18.93 -13.96
C VAL A 552 9.15 19.96 -15.08
N PRO A 553 10.16 19.80 -15.96
CA PRO A 553 10.41 20.77 -17.02
C PRO A 553 9.24 20.85 -18.01
N SER A 554 8.79 22.06 -18.36
CA SER A 554 7.71 22.23 -19.34
C SER A 554 8.12 21.78 -20.74
N LYS A 555 7.15 21.25 -21.48
CA LYS A 555 7.30 20.85 -22.89
C LYS A 555 7.27 22.03 -23.87
N ASP A 556 6.80 23.20 -23.43
CA ASP A 556 6.73 24.44 -24.23
C ASP A 556 7.72 25.53 -23.77
N GLY A 557 8.48 25.27 -22.70
CA GLY A 557 9.44 26.21 -22.12
C GLY A 557 8.85 27.28 -21.18
N GLN A 558 7.54 27.24 -20.88
CA GLN A 558 6.91 28.08 -19.87
C GLN A 558 6.78 27.32 -18.54
N ASP A 559 7.82 27.39 -17.73
CA ASP A 559 7.82 26.83 -16.37
C ASP A 559 7.08 27.80 -15.41
N GLU A 560 5.83 27.49 -15.02
CA GLU A 560 5.22 28.14 -13.86
C GLU A 560 5.93 27.69 -12.57
N PRO A 561 6.40 28.61 -11.71
CA PRO A 561 7.07 28.23 -10.47
C PRO A 561 6.08 27.63 -9.47
N VAL A 562 6.32 26.39 -9.04
CA VAL A 562 5.58 25.76 -7.94
C VAL A 562 6.15 26.21 -6.60
N GLU A 563 5.32 26.84 -5.75
CA GLU A 563 5.72 27.29 -4.42
C GLU A 563 5.75 26.12 -3.43
N VAL A 564 6.96 25.62 -3.14
CA VAL A 564 7.21 24.55 -2.18
C VAL A 564 7.71 25.13 -0.85
N GLY A 565 7.12 24.71 0.27
CA GLY A 565 7.66 24.98 1.60
C GLY A 565 7.34 26.37 2.19
N LYS A 566 6.29 27.05 1.73
CA LYS A 566 5.91 28.39 2.23
C LYS A 566 5.76 28.39 3.76
N GLY A 567 6.54 29.21 4.46
CA GLY A 567 6.55 29.28 5.93
C GLY A 567 7.35 28.18 6.63
N LYS A 568 8.08 27.33 5.89
CA LYS A 568 8.98 26.30 6.43
C LYS A 568 10.42 26.79 6.67
N ASP A 569 10.69 28.08 6.53
CA ASP A 569 12.06 28.62 6.57
C ASP A 569 12.70 28.68 7.97
N GLY A 570 11.90 28.69 9.03
CA GLY A 570 12.35 28.83 10.41
C GLY A 570 13.03 27.58 10.99
N ASP A 571 13.91 27.79 11.98
CA ASP A 571 14.81 26.78 12.56
C ASP A 571 14.16 25.45 12.99
N LYS A 572 12.88 25.48 13.43
CA LYS A 572 12.13 24.27 13.82
C LYS A 572 12.01 23.24 12.68
N TRP A 573 11.97 23.71 11.43
CA TRP A 573 11.84 22.87 10.24
C TRP A 573 13.18 22.31 9.75
N ARG A 574 14.30 22.88 10.22
CA ARG A 574 15.66 22.53 9.79
C ARG A 574 16.33 21.48 10.69
N ARG A 575 15.69 21.11 11.80
CA ARG A 575 16.21 20.19 12.81
C ARG A 575 15.47 18.85 12.74
N VAL A 576 16.08 17.78 13.25
CA VAL A 576 15.40 16.49 13.47
C VAL A 576 14.16 16.74 14.35
N PRO A 577 12.96 16.29 13.97
CA PRO A 577 11.76 16.50 14.78
C PRO A 577 11.82 15.72 16.09
N SER A 578 11.32 16.31 17.16
CA SER A 578 11.13 15.58 18.43
C SER A 578 9.91 14.67 18.34
N VAL A 579 10.05 13.42 18.76
CA VAL A 579 9.00 12.38 18.77
C VAL A 579 8.65 11.95 20.21
N PRO A 580 7.51 11.28 20.45
CA PRO A 580 7.18 10.74 21.77
C PRO A 580 8.11 9.60 22.21
N ASN A 581 8.05 9.27 23.50
CA ASN A 581 8.65 8.03 24.00
C ASN A 581 7.63 6.88 23.92
N TRP A 582 8.10 5.73 23.41
CA TRP A 582 7.33 4.49 23.20
C TRP A 582 7.97 3.27 23.87
N ASP A 583 8.87 3.46 24.85
CA ASP A 583 9.58 2.35 25.51
C ASP A 583 8.66 1.49 26.38
N LYS A 584 7.53 2.02 26.85
CA LYS A 584 6.46 1.24 27.51
C LYS A 584 5.77 0.36 26.48
N GLU A 585 5.19 0.96 25.44
CA GLU A 585 4.36 0.27 24.47
C GLU A 585 5.16 -0.72 23.61
N ARG A 586 6.44 -0.45 23.32
CA ARG A 586 7.34 -1.42 22.67
C ARG A 586 7.58 -2.67 23.53
N LYS A 587 7.75 -2.50 24.85
CA LYS A 587 7.89 -3.63 25.78
C LYS A 587 6.57 -4.41 25.94
N GLU A 588 5.45 -3.72 26.01
CA GLU A 588 4.12 -4.35 26.04
C GLU A 588 3.85 -5.10 24.73
N ALA A 589 4.19 -4.53 23.57
CA ALA A 589 4.08 -5.23 22.28
C ALA A 589 4.93 -6.50 22.23
N LEU A 590 6.16 -6.50 22.76
CA LEU A 590 6.99 -7.70 22.87
C LEU A 590 6.38 -8.75 23.82
N ILE A 591 5.97 -8.35 25.02
CA ILE A 591 5.36 -9.24 26.05
C ILE A 591 4.09 -9.92 25.53
N TRP A 592 3.33 -9.23 24.69
CA TRP A 592 2.07 -9.73 24.11
C TRP A 592 2.19 -10.15 22.63
N GLU A 593 3.42 -10.37 22.11
CA GLU A 593 3.66 -10.88 20.76
C GLU A 593 2.89 -10.12 19.64
N GLY A 594 2.92 -8.78 19.69
CA GLY A 594 2.20 -7.90 18.76
C GLY A 594 0.71 -7.68 19.05
N LEU A 595 0.15 -8.38 20.05
CA LEU A 595 -1.26 -8.31 20.45
C LEU A 595 -1.50 -7.71 21.84
N PRO A 596 -0.88 -6.57 22.23
CA PRO A 596 -1.11 -5.98 23.56
C PRO A 596 -2.58 -5.55 23.77
N PRO A 597 -3.04 -5.51 25.03
CA PRO A 597 -4.37 -5.02 25.38
C PRO A 597 -4.47 -3.52 25.13
N LEU A 598 -5.30 -3.11 24.17
CA LEU A 598 -5.37 -1.72 23.71
C LEU A 598 -6.32 -0.82 24.52
N LYS A 599 -7.18 -1.40 25.37
CA LYS A 599 -8.16 -0.63 26.17
C LYS A 599 -7.47 0.38 27.09
N GLY A 600 -8.04 1.57 27.21
CA GLY A 600 -7.63 2.54 28.22
C GLY A 600 -7.93 2.04 29.63
N ARG A 601 -7.27 2.64 30.63
CA ARG A 601 -7.70 2.55 32.02
C ARG A 601 -8.75 3.63 32.28
N SER A 602 -10.02 3.26 32.25
CA SER A 602 -11.10 4.11 32.74
C SER A 602 -10.88 4.40 34.22
N THR A 603 -10.89 5.69 34.57
CA THR A 603 -10.57 6.13 35.92
C THR A 603 -11.69 5.79 36.91
N GLN A 604 -11.34 5.14 38.03
CA GLN A 604 -12.20 5.05 39.23
C GLN A 604 -12.18 6.35 40.07
N ALA A 605 -11.48 7.37 39.56
CA ALA A 605 -11.45 8.70 40.13
C ALA A 605 -12.71 9.46 39.67
N GLU A 606 -13.43 10.07 40.60
CA GLU A 606 -14.58 10.95 40.29
C GLU A 606 -14.13 12.20 39.51
N GLN A 607 -12.83 12.53 39.65
CA GLN A 607 -12.18 13.70 39.06
C GLN A 607 -10.82 13.35 38.44
N VAL A 608 -10.53 13.94 37.28
CA VAL A 608 -9.19 13.97 36.68
C VAL A 608 -8.72 15.41 36.50
N LEU A 609 -7.51 15.70 36.99
CA LEU A 609 -6.83 16.99 36.86
C LEU A 609 -5.75 16.89 35.77
N PHE A 610 -5.94 17.59 34.66
CA PHE A 610 -4.91 17.79 33.65
C PHE A 610 -4.09 19.05 33.98
N THR A 611 -2.78 18.91 34.09
CA THR A 611 -1.83 19.99 34.41
C THR A 611 -0.90 20.29 33.24
N ASN A 612 -0.36 21.51 33.21
CA ASN A 612 0.52 22.01 32.14
C ASN A 612 -0.12 21.93 30.74
N VAL A 613 -1.39 22.31 30.67
CA VAL A 613 -2.17 22.44 29.42
C VAL A 613 -1.80 23.75 28.73
N ASN A 614 -1.44 23.70 27.46
CA ASN A 614 -1.07 24.87 26.66
C ASN A 614 -2.27 25.42 25.87
N LYS A 615 -3.03 24.55 25.19
CA LYS A 615 -4.27 24.91 24.45
C LYS A 615 -5.45 24.05 24.90
N VAL A 616 -6.65 24.62 24.88
CA VAL A 616 -7.92 23.88 24.92
C VAL A 616 -8.78 24.33 23.75
N TRP A 617 -9.00 23.41 22.81
CA TRP A 617 -9.98 23.52 21.73
C TRP A 617 -11.28 22.83 22.16
N VAL A 618 -12.43 23.42 21.85
CA VAL A 618 -13.76 22.84 22.09
C VAL A 618 -14.65 23.02 20.86
N ARG A 619 -15.76 22.28 20.82
CA ARG A 619 -16.87 22.60 19.93
C ARG A 619 -17.78 23.64 20.58
N SER A 620 -18.19 24.66 19.84
CA SER A 620 -19.16 25.66 20.29
C SER A 620 -20.60 25.15 20.15
N LYS A 621 -21.55 25.87 20.75
CA LYS A 621 -22.99 25.64 20.57
C LYS A 621 -23.51 25.88 19.14
N ARG A 622 -22.69 26.46 18.26
CA ARG A 622 -22.97 26.61 16.82
C ARG A 622 -22.35 25.49 15.97
N GLY A 623 -21.69 24.53 16.60
CA GLY A 623 -21.03 23.41 15.93
C GLY A 623 -19.61 23.70 15.42
N THR A 624 -19.12 24.94 15.53
CA THR A 624 -17.76 25.38 15.14
C THR A 624 -16.68 24.94 16.13
N ILE A 625 -15.41 24.85 15.69
CA ILE A 625 -14.26 24.58 16.57
C ILE A 625 -13.60 25.88 17.02
N GLU A 626 -13.48 26.07 18.34
CA GLU A 626 -13.07 27.34 18.96
C GLU A 626 -12.03 27.12 20.08
N GLN A 627 -11.07 28.02 20.22
CA GLN A 627 -10.02 27.94 21.25
C GLN A 627 -10.51 28.56 22.57
N LYS A 628 -10.94 27.71 23.52
CA LYS A 628 -11.43 28.12 24.85
C LYS A 628 -10.30 28.57 25.79
N PHE A 629 -9.07 28.11 25.57
CA PHE A 629 -7.88 28.55 26.29
C PHE A 629 -6.63 28.42 25.43
N GLY A 630 -5.71 29.37 25.58
CA GLY A 630 -4.35 29.30 25.05
C GLY A 630 -3.40 30.04 25.98
N SER A 631 -2.27 29.43 26.36
CA SER A 631 -1.23 30.11 27.13
C SER A 631 -0.27 30.85 26.20
N ASN A 632 0.24 32.01 26.63
CA ASN A 632 1.25 32.78 25.86
C ASN A 632 2.67 32.15 25.94
N ARG A 633 2.77 30.86 26.24
CA ARG A 633 4.03 30.13 26.43
C ARG A 633 4.66 29.76 25.08
N THR A 634 5.47 30.66 24.55
CA THR A 634 6.37 30.37 23.42
C THR A 634 7.59 29.58 23.89
N ALA A 635 8.32 28.96 22.96
CA ALA A 635 9.57 28.24 23.24
C ALA A 635 10.74 29.15 23.70
N LEU A 636 10.48 30.44 23.96
CA LEU A 636 11.43 31.44 24.44
C LEU A 636 11.03 32.02 25.81
N ASN A 637 9.90 31.62 26.41
CA ASN A 637 9.40 32.20 27.66
C ASN A 637 8.69 31.15 28.55
N ASP A 638 9.47 30.34 29.25
CA ASP A 638 8.97 29.26 30.12
C ASP A 638 8.25 29.74 31.40
N ASN A 639 8.34 31.03 31.74
CA ASN A 639 7.71 31.63 32.92
C ASN A 639 6.20 31.90 32.77
N ALA A 640 5.61 31.58 31.62
CA ALA A 640 4.16 31.71 31.41
C ALA A 640 3.39 30.59 32.13
N MET A 641 2.43 30.98 32.98
CA MET A 641 1.49 30.09 33.67
C MET A 641 0.80 29.16 32.67
N ALA A 642 1.08 27.86 32.75
CA ALA A 642 0.37 26.85 31.98
C ALA A 642 -0.99 26.54 32.64
N GLY A 643 -1.99 26.22 31.83
CA GLY A 643 -3.35 25.96 32.32
C GLY A 643 -3.48 24.64 33.06
N ASN A 644 -4.42 24.60 33.99
CA ASN A 644 -4.99 23.39 34.55
C ASN A 644 -6.40 23.20 33.96
N VAL A 645 -6.82 21.95 33.79
CA VAL A 645 -8.18 21.58 33.38
C VAL A 645 -8.70 20.50 34.31
N VAL A 646 -9.82 20.79 34.98
CA VAL A 646 -10.48 19.87 35.91
C VAL A 646 -11.63 19.19 35.17
N VAL A 647 -11.63 17.86 35.16
CA VAL A 647 -12.69 17.03 34.56
C VAL A 647 -13.37 16.20 35.65
N VAL A 648 -14.68 16.29 35.76
CA VAL A 648 -15.51 15.55 36.73
C VAL A 648 -16.56 14.75 35.97
N ASN A 649 -16.68 13.45 36.24
CA ASN A 649 -17.60 12.55 35.53
C ASN A 649 -17.56 12.70 33.99
N GLY A 650 -16.35 12.78 33.42
CA GLY A 650 -16.13 12.95 31.98
C GLY A 650 -16.47 14.33 31.40
N ARG A 651 -16.83 15.34 32.20
CA ARG A 651 -17.13 16.71 31.77
C ARG A 651 -16.11 17.71 32.29
N ILE A 652 -15.69 18.66 31.46
CA ILE A 652 -14.82 19.77 31.90
C ILE A 652 -15.60 20.66 32.87
N SER A 653 -15.10 20.78 34.11
CA SER A 653 -15.61 21.68 35.15
C SER A 653 -14.90 23.03 35.09
N CYS A 654 -13.56 23.03 35.00
CA CYS A 654 -12.74 24.24 34.99
C CYS A 654 -11.65 24.19 33.91
N VAL A 655 -11.30 25.36 33.37
CA VAL A 655 -10.13 25.60 32.50
C VAL A 655 -9.47 26.91 32.94
N GLY A 656 -8.20 26.89 33.34
CA GLY A 656 -7.44 28.10 33.63
C GLY A 656 -6.22 27.89 34.52
N ALA A 657 -5.47 28.96 34.78
CA ALA A 657 -4.32 28.94 35.70
C ALA A 657 -4.74 28.85 37.18
N SER A 658 -5.99 29.17 37.49
CA SER A 658 -6.52 29.34 38.85
C SER A 658 -7.91 28.71 39.02
N CYS A 659 -8.02 27.41 38.73
CA CYS A 659 -9.16 26.61 39.20
C CYS A 659 -9.18 26.61 40.74
N SER A 660 -10.37 26.67 41.34
CA SER A 660 -10.53 26.91 42.77
C SER A 660 -10.13 25.70 43.63
N ALA A 661 -9.83 25.96 44.91
CA ALA A 661 -9.55 24.90 45.87
C ALA A 661 -10.78 24.00 46.12
N GLU A 662 -11.99 24.53 45.97
CA GLU A 662 -13.25 23.78 46.10
C GLU A 662 -13.44 22.83 44.92
N GLU A 663 -13.17 23.27 43.69
CA GLU A 663 -13.15 22.41 42.51
C GLU A 663 -12.09 21.31 42.58
N LEU A 664 -11.01 21.52 43.34
CA LEU A 664 -9.94 20.53 43.57
C LEU A 664 -10.17 19.62 44.80
N ALA A 665 -11.25 19.83 45.56
CA ALA A 665 -11.58 19.07 46.77
C ALA A 665 -12.64 17.98 46.57
N LEU A 666 -13.18 17.85 45.35
CA LEU A 666 -14.25 16.90 45.03
C LEU A 666 -13.72 15.48 44.79
N GLY A 667 -13.50 14.77 45.90
CA GLY A 667 -13.31 13.32 45.92
C GLY A 667 -11.88 12.87 45.64
N LYS A 668 -11.75 11.68 45.03
CA LYS A 668 -10.44 11.10 44.70
C LYS A 668 -9.99 11.60 43.33
N THR A 669 -9.09 12.58 43.30
CA THR A 669 -8.52 13.14 42.06
C THR A 669 -7.35 12.30 41.52
N GLU A 670 -7.35 11.99 40.22
CA GLU A 670 -6.18 11.49 39.50
C GLU A 670 -5.53 12.63 38.68
N THR A 671 -4.19 12.75 38.66
CA THR A 671 -3.50 13.87 38.00
C THR A 671 -2.65 13.42 36.81
N VAL A 672 -2.87 14.05 35.66
CA VAL A 672 -2.14 13.81 34.40
C VAL A 672 -1.40 15.09 34.00
N ASN A 673 -0.11 14.99 33.66
CA ASN A 673 0.69 16.14 33.24
C ASN A 673 0.91 16.12 31.72
N LEU A 674 0.32 17.09 31.02
CA LEU A 674 0.37 17.22 29.56
C LEU A 674 1.68 17.83 29.03
N LYS A 675 2.55 18.38 29.90
CA LYS A 675 3.90 18.85 29.54
C LYS A 675 3.91 19.82 28.34
N GLY A 676 3.02 20.82 28.37
CA GLY A 676 2.81 21.76 27.24
C GLY A 676 1.93 21.20 26.12
N GLY A 677 1.13 20.18 26.42
CA GLY A 677 0.18 19.55 25.50
C GLY A 677 -1.16 20.28 25.40
N SER A 678 -2.17 19.63 24.83
CA SER A 678 -3.48 20.24 24.57
C SER A 678 -4.65 19.34 24.98
N ILE A 679 -5.84 19.92 25.05
CA ILE A 679 -7.10 19.18 24.96
C ILE A 679 -7.85 19.68 23.72
N SER A 680 -8.39 18.77 22.92
CA SER A 680 -9.14 19.12 21.70
C SER A 680 -10.36 18.21 21.50
N PRO A 681 -11.27 18.51 20.56
CA PRO A 681 -12.27 17.53 20.11
C PRO A 681 -11.60 16.22 19.69
N GLY A 682 -12.27 15.10 19.94
CA GLY A 682 -11.93 13.82 19.35
C GLY A 682 -12.31 13.77 17.88
N LEU A 683 -11.45 13.15 17.07
CA LEU A 683 -11.57 13.14 15.62
C LEU A 683 -12.57 12.07 15.15
N MET A 684 -13.02 12.23 13.91
CA MET A 684 -13.94 11.34 13.24
C MET A 684 -13.28 10.67 12.03
N SER A 685 -13.63 9.39 11.80
CA SER A 685 -13.25 8.59 10.64
C SER A 685 -14.46 8.28 9.75
N TYR A 686 -14.26 8.19 8.43
CA TYR A 686 -15.23 7.69 7.46
C TYR A 686 -14.51 7.19 6.20
N GLY A 687 -15.12 6.24 5.49
CA GLY A 687 -14.72 5.82 4.14
C GLY A 687 -14.17 4.39 4.06
N SER A 688 -13.87 3.76 5.20
CA SER A 688 -13.47 2.36 5.32
C SER A 688 -14.45 1.55 6.16
N SER A 689 -14.38 0.22 6.05
CA SER A 689 -15.21 -0.76 6.77
C SER A 689 -14.90 -0.90 8.27
N LEU A 690 -14.42 0.17 8.93
CA LEU A 690 -13.98 0.17 10.33
C LEU A 690 -15.12 -0.24 11.28
N GLY A 691 -14.92 -1.34 12.01
CA GLY A 691 -15.93 -1.90 12.91
C GLY A 691 -16.94 -2.83 12.24
N LEU A 692 -16.79 -3.17 10.95
CA LEU A 692 -17.59 -4.18 10.23
C LEU A 692 -16.82 -5.51 10.01
N GLY A 693 -15.64 -5.61 10.63
CA GLY A 693 -14.81 -6.80 10.67
C GLY A 693 -13.49 -6.56 11.43
N GLU A 694 -12.69 -7.61 11.63
CA GLU A 694 -11.43 -7.59 12.40
C GLU A 694 -10.17 -7.74 11.54
N ILE A 695 -10.21 -8.53 10.46
CA ILE A 695 -9.08 -8.76 9.54
C ILE A 695 -9.60 -8.59 8.10
N MET A 696 -9.19 -7.54 7.41
CA MET A 696 -9.86 -7.09 6.17
C MET A 696 -9.88 -8.13 5.04
N ASP A 697 -8.75 -8.82 4.83
CA ASP A 697 -8.57 -9.81 3.78
C ASP A 697 -8.99 -11.25 4.20
N ASP A 698 -9.46 -11.46 5.43
CA ASP A 698 -9.98 -12.77 5.91
C ASP A 698 -11.52 -12.75 6.02
N PRO A 699 -12.25 -13.37 5.07
CA PRO A 699 -13.71 -13.37 5.04
C PRO A 699 -14.39 -14.01 6.26
N SER A 700 -13.67 -14.80 7.08
CA SER A 700 -14.23 -15.38 8.31
C SER A 700 -14.37 -14.36 9.45
N THR A 701 -13.82 -13.16 9.27
CA THR A 701 -13.80 -12.07 10.27
C THR A 701 -14.60 -10.83 9.83
N GLN A 702 -15.41 -10.96 8.77
CA GLN A 702 -16.10 -9.87 8.07
C GLN A 702 -17.62 -10.14 7.99
N ASP A 703 -18.41 -9.09 7.77
CA ASP A 703 -19.85 -9.17 7.45
C ASP A 703 -20.17 -9.95 6.15
N GLY A 704 -19.16 -10.31 5.36
CA GLY A 704 -19.29 -11.18 4.19
C GLY A 704 -19.73 -10.48 2.90
N GLU A 705 -20.63 -11.12 2.14
CA GLU A 705 -21.08 -10.65 0.83
C GLU A 705 -22.56 -10.27 0.79
N ILE A 706 -22.81 -9.00 0.46
CA ILE A 706 -24.13 -8.43 0.17
C ILE A 706 -24.53 -8.76 -1.29
N PRO A 707 -25.81 -9.04 -1.60
CA PRO A 707 -26.29 -9.14 -2.98
C PRO A 707 -26.10 -7.85 -3.79
N ASP A 708 -25.97 -7.96 -5.13
CA ASP A 708 -26.02 -6.81 -6.05
C ASP A 708 -27.17 -6.99 -7.04
N ALA A 709 -28.23 -6.21 -6.87
CA ALA A 709 -29.45 -6.24 -7.67
C ALA A 709 -29.25 -5.86 -9.16
N LEU A 710 -28.11 -5.28 -9.54
CA LEU A 710 -27.77 -5.03 -10.95
C LEU A 710 -26.95 -6.17 -11.59
N ARG A 711 -26.65 -7.24 -10.85
CA ARG A 711 -25.84 -8.39 -11.31
C ARG A 711 -26.51 -9.74 -11.16
N GLY A 712 -27.41 -9.89 -10.20
CA GLY A 712 -28.10 -11.15 -9.94
C GLY A 712 -29.37 -10.98 -9.11
N ASN A 713 -30.08 -12.08 -8.88
CA ASN A 713 -31.31 -12.08 -8.10
C ASN A 713 -31.00 -11.83 -6.62
N VAL A 714 -31.68 -10.86 -6.02
CA VAL A 714 -31.73 -10.69 -4.57
C VAL A 714 -32.48 -11.86 -3.90
N PRO A 715 -32.15 -12.27 -2.66
CA PRO A 715 -32.86 -13.33 -1.98
C PRO A 715 -34.34 -12.97 -1.70
N ASN A 716 -35.29 -13.77 -2.21
CA ASN A 716 -36.73 -13.55 -2.04
C ASN A 716 -37.18 -13.36 -0.58
N LEU A 717 -36.43 -13.87 0.40
CA LEU A 717 -36.71 -13.73 1.83
C LEU A 717 -36.63 -12.27 2.33
N LEU A 718 -35.89 -11.40 1.65
CA LEU A 718 -35.79 -9.97 1.99
C LEU A 718 -37.03 -9.17 1.55
N ASP A 719 -37.79 -9.68 0.57
CA ASP A 719 -38.87 -8.99 -0.15
C ASP A 719 -38.57 -7.51 -0.49
N ASP A 720 -37.32 -7.22 -0.83
CA ASP A 720 -36.83 -5.88 -1.19
C ASP A 720 -36.00 -5.95 -2.47
N VAL A 721 -36.33 -5.12 -3.45
CA VAL A 721 -35.72 -5.18 -4.80
C VAL A 721 -34.24 -4.83 -4.83
N GLY A 722 -33.76 -4.07 -3.84
CA GLY A 722 -32.39 -3.60 -3.74
C GLY A 722 -31.53 -4.41 -2.76
N ALA A 723 -32.15 -5.29 -1.96
CA ALA A 723 -31.53 -5.93 -0.81
C ALA A 723 -30.84 -4.93 0.14
N LEU A 724 -31.50 -3.79 0.41
CA LEU A 724 -30.90 -2.72 1.22
C LEU A 724 -30.68 -3.17 2.68
N VAL A 725 -29.42 -3.19 3.10
CA VAL A 725 -28.96 -3.61 4.44
C VAL A 725 -28.36 -2.46 5.24
N ARG A 726 -28.19 -2.65 6.56
CA ARG A 726 -27.74 -1.63 7.52
C ARG A 726 -26.43 -2.03 8.17
N ALA A 727 -25.43 -1.16 8.11
CA ALA A 727 -24.14 -1.36 8.77
C ALA A 727 -24.26 -1.54 10.31
N ALA A 728 -25.32 -0.98 10.91
CA ALA A 728 -25.58 -1.08 12.35
C ALA A 728 -25.79 -2.53 12.83
N ASP A 729 -26.35 -3.39 11.99
CA ASP A 729 -26.68 -4.78 12.34
C ASP A 729 -25.41 -5.67 12.36
N ALA A 730 -24.32 -5.20 11.75
CA ALA A 730 -23.04 -5.88 11.58
C ALA A 730 -21.90 -5.32 12.46
N LEU A 731 -22.16 -4.36 13.35
CA LEU A 731 -21.11 -3.68 14.11
C LEU A 731 -20.39 -4.59 15.12
N VAL A 732 -19.11 -4.84 14.86
CA VAL A 732 -18.15 -5.47 15.76
C VAL A 732 -17.42 -4.40 16.57
N PHE A 733 -17.52 -4.49 17.89
CA PHE A 733 -16.88 -3.58 18.84
C PHE A 733 -15.54 -4.12 19.33
N GLN A 734 -14.68 -3.24 19.86
CA GLN A 734 -13.32 -3.55 20.35
C GLN A 734 -12.35 -4.11 19.30
N THR A 735 -12.62 -3.93 17.99
CA THR A 735 -11.71 -4.38 16.93
C THR A 735 -10.35 -3.71 17.05
N ARG A 736 -9.26 -4.38 16.67
CA ARG A 736 -7.90 -3.88 16.94
C ARG A 736 -7.63 -2.53 16.26
N ASP A 737 -8.14 -2.32 15.05
CA ASP A 737 -8.01 -1.02 14.38
C ASP A 737 -8.91 0.05 15.00
N ALA A 738 -10.12 -0.26 15.45
CA ALA A 738 -10.98 0.72 16.12
C ALA A 738 -10.37 1.17 17.48
N LEU A 739 -9.82 0.23 18.26
CA LEU A 739 -9.10 0.57 19.49
C LEU A 739 -7.78 1.31 19.22
N THR A 740 -7.11 1.02 18.11
CA THR A 740 -5.89 1.76 17.70
C THR A 740 -6.22 3.18 17.24
N ALA A 741 -7.30 3.37 16.48
CA ALA A 741 -7.83 4.67 16.09
C ALA A 741 -8.24 5.49 17.31
N TYR A 742 -8.96 4.87 18.26
CA TYR A 742 -9.31 5.44 19.56
C TYR A 742 -8.05 5.95 20.30
N ARG A 743 -7.02 5.11 20.44
CA ARG A 743 -5.74 5.49 21.09
C ARG A 743 -4.98 6.61 20.36
N SER A 744 -5.23 6.85 19.08
CA SER A 744 -4.69 8.01 18.34
C SER A 744 -5.60 9.25 18.36
N GLY A 745 -6.73 9.20 19.08
CA GLY A 745 -7.65 10.33 19.25
C GLY A 745 -8.82 10.36 18.26
N VAL A 746 -9.03 9.31 17.47
CA VAL A 746 -10.21 9.16 16.62
C VAL A 746 -11.29 8.44 17.41
N THR A 747 -12.15 9.22 18.05
CA THR A 747 -13.18 8.73 19.00
C THR A 747 -14.49 8.33 18.32
N PHE A 748 -14.70 8.78 17.08
CA PHE A 748 -15.91 8.53 16.30
C PHE A 748 -15.58 7.91 14.95
N ALA A 749 -16.45 7.05 14.44
CA ALA A 749 -16.39 6.57 13.07
C ALA A 749 -17.80 6.40 12.48
N THR A 750 -17.96 6.76 11.21
CA THR A 750 -19.10 6.33 10.40
C THR A 750 -18.67 5.19 9.48
N SER A 751 -19.20 3.99 9.71
CA SER A 751 -18.93 2.82 8.87
C SER A 751 -19.96 2.75 7.75
N SER A 752 -19.49 2.58 6.53
CA SER A 752 -20.31 2.28 5.35
C SER A 752 -20.06 0.85 4.89
N LEU A 753 -21.11 0.20 4.38
CA LEU A 753 -21.00 -1.07 3.64
C LEU A 753 -20.55 -0.85 2.18
N ALA A 754 -20.33 0.42 1.79
CA ALA A 754 -19.73 0.80 0.52
C ALA A 754 -18.27 0.38 0.50
N LYS A 755 -17.94 -0.51 -0.44
CA LYS A 755 -16.58 -1.02 -0.67
C LYS A 755 -16.05 -0.34 -1.94
N PRO A 756 -15.09 0.60 -1.81
CA PRO A 756 -14.77 1.56 -2.86
C PRO A 756 -13.98 0.96 -4.04
N ILE A 757 -13.91 1.72 -5.14
CA ILE A 757 -13.66 1.18 -6.49
C ILE A 757 -12.15 1.02 -6.80
N TYR A 758 -11.45 0.16 -6.05
CA TYR A 758 -9.97 0.09 -6.12
C TYR A 758 -9.39 -1.10 -6.92
N LEU A 759 -9.30 -2.34 -6.41
CA LEU A 759 -8.62 -3.42 -7.17
C LEU A 759 -9.36 -4.77 -7.35
N ASN A 760 -9.63 -5.54 -6.29
CA ASN A 760 -10.20 -6.90 -6.42
C ASN A 760 -11.39 -7.21 -5.52
N GLY A 761 -12.06 -6.19 -4.95
CA GLY A 761 -13.34 -6.40 -4.28
C GLY A 761 -14.38 -7.03 -5.21
N PRO A 762 -15.48 -7.61 -4.68
CA PRO A 762 -16.64 -8.06 -5.46
C PRO A 762 -17.37 -6.86 -6.09
N SER A 763 -16.76 -6.33 -7.14
CA SER A 763 -17.26 -5.42 -8.17
C SER A 763 -18.28 -4.36 -7.70
N SER A 764 -17.79 -3.29 -7.06
CA SER A 764 -18.47 -1.97 -6.87
C SER A 764 -20.00 -2.05 -6.86
N ARG A 765 -20.57 -2.49 -5.73
CA ARG A 765 -22.02 -2.71 -5.60
C ARG A 765 -22.77 -1.39 -5.72
N PHE A 766 -23.63 -1.28 -6.74
CA PHE A 766 -24.36 -0.04 -7.04
C PHE A 766 -25.18 0.46 -5.83
N LEU A 767 -25.90 -0.44 -5.17
CA LEU A 767 -26.44 -0.22 -3.84
C LEU A 767 -25.46 -0.78 -2.82
N SER A 768 -25.05 0.04 -1.85
CA SER A 768 -24.12 -0.39 -0.80
C SER A 768 -24.77 -0.52 0.56
N GLY A 769 -25.79 0.27 0.88
CA GLY A 769 -26.57 0.13 2.11
C GLY A 769 -26.69 1.42 2.92
N LEU A 770 -27.03 1.26 4.19
CA LEU A 770 -27.19 2.35 5.16
C LEU A 770 -26.02 2.34 6.15
N SER A 771 -25.39 3.50 6.32
CA SER A 771 -24.24 3.69 7.22
C SER A 771 -24.64 3.98 8.66
N VAL A 772 -23.71 3.72 9.59
CA VAL A 772 -23.91 3.82 11.05
C VAL A 772 -22.79 4.64 11.68
N THR A 773 -23.05 5.43 12.72
CA THR A 773 -22.00 6.14 13.49
C THR A 773 -21.88 5.56 14.89
N PHE A 774 -20.66 5.23 15.29
CA PHE A 774 -20.35 4.67 16.59
C PHE A 774 -19.10 5.30 17.23
N ARG A 775 -18.95 5.11 18.54
CA ARG A 775 -17.74 5.45 19.30
C ARG A 775 -16.73 4.31 19.22
N THR A 776 -15.57 4.57 18.64
CA THR A 776 -14.52 3.57 18.34
C THR A 776 -14.01 2.83 19.58
N GLY A 777 -13.88 3.52 20.71
CA GLY A 777 -13.45 2.97 21.99
C GLY A 777 -14.56 2.37 22.85
N SER A 778 -15.66 1.88 22.26
CA SER A 778 -16.77 1.27 23.02
C SER A 778 -16.67 -0.24 23.08
N SER A 779 -17.27 -0.83 24.11
CA SER A 779 -17.16 -2.26 24.40
C SER A 779 -18.16 -3.15 23.65
N HIS A 780 -19.36 -2.63 23.40
CA HIS A 780 -20.49 -3.29 22.72
C HIS A 780 -21.60 -2.26 22.47
N VAL A 781 -22.53 -2.55 21.56
CA VAL A 781 -23.65 -1.64 21.21
C VAL A 781 -24.47 -1.14 22.41
N MET A 782 -24.58 -1.96 23.46
CA MET A 782 -25.32 -1.64 24.70
C MET A 782 -24.58 -0.69 25.68
N GLU A 783 -23.36 -0.24 25.36
CA GLU A 783 -22.64 0.75 26.18
C GLU A 783 -23.22 2.16 25.92
N ARG A 784 -23.24 3.02 26.95
CA ARG A 784 -23.97 4.29 26.95
C ARG A 784 -23.52 5.25 25.83
N GLY A 785 -24.21 5.24 24.70
CA GLY A 785 -23.85 6.06 23.53
C GLY A 785 -22.70 5.47 22.71
N ALA A 786 -22.49 4.14 22.78
CA ALA A 786 -21.62 3.41 21.87
C ALA A 786 -22.09 3.56 20.43
N LEU A 787 -23.39 3.38 20.20
CA LEU A 787 -24.07 3.86 19.00
C LEU A 787 -24.34 5.37 19.15
N VAL A 788 -23.96 6.16 18.15
CA VAL A 788 -24.26 7.61 18.07
C VAL A 788 -25.55 7.80 17.26
N GLN A 789 -25.61 7.15 16.10
CA GLN A 789 -26.76 7.18 15.19
C GLN A 789 -26.80 5.85 14.40
N ASP A 790 -27.97 5.22 14.36
CA ASP A 790 -28.24 3.91 13.77
C ASP A 790 -28.24 3.95 12.23
N VAL A 791 -28.90 4.96 11.65
CA VAL A 791 -28.91 5.21 10.21
C VAL A 791 -28.49 6.65 9.93
N VAL A 792 -27.34 6.80 9.28
CA VAL A 792 -26.64 8.07 9.05
C VAL A 792 -26.94 8.61 7.66
N ALA A 793 -26.47 7.89 6.64
CA ALA A 793 -26.65 8.20 5.22
C ALA A 793 -26.87 6.93 4.39
N LEU A 794 -27.49 7.11 3.22
CA LEU A 794 -27.70 6.09 2.19
C LEU A 794 -26.54 6.11 1.19
N HIS A 795 -25.94 4.95 0.92
CA HIS A 795 -24.73 4.81 0.11
C HIS A 795 -24.99 4.11 -1.22
N VAL A 796 -24.54 4.75 -2.30
CA VAL A 796 -24.50 4.20 -3.66
C VAL A 796 -23.12 4.40 -4.27
N VAL A 797 -22.72 3.50 -5.16
CA VAL A 797 -21.39 3.52 -5.81
C VAL A 797 -21.57 3.65 -7.32
N LEU A 798 -20.91 4.63 -7.94
CA LEU A 798 -20.99 4.86 -9.39
C LEU A 798 -19.60 5.07 -10.01
N GLY A 799 -19.32 4.28 -11.04
CA GLY A 799 -18.01 4.25 -11.71
C GLY A 799 -17.97 3.25 -12.87
N ARG A 800 -16.87 3.27 -13.63
CA ARG A 800 -16.61 2.32 -14.72
C ARG A 800 -16.16 0.94 -14.20
N SER A 801 -16.17 -0.05 -15.08
CA SER A 801 -15.75 -1.43 -14.77
C SER A 801 -14.32 -1.49 -14.26
N GLN A 802 -14.09 -2.30 -13.22
CA GLN A 802 -12.76 -2.51 -12.63
C GLN A 802 -11.78 -3.12 -13.64
N PRO A 803 -10.51 -2.69 -13.69
CA PRO A 803 -9.54 -3.19 -14.66
C PRO A 803 -9.16 -4.66 -14.43
N MET A 804 -9.34 -5.20 -13.23
CA MET A 804 -9.06 -6.62 -12.91
C MET A 804 -10.31 -7.52 -12.96
N VAL A 805 -11.50 -6.97 -13.14
CA VAL A 805 -12.78 -7.71 -13.10
C VAL A 805 -13.63 -7.38 -14.33
N GLY A 806 -13.45 -8.17 -15.39
CA GLY A 806 -13.95 -7.89 -16.75
C GLY A 806 -15.48 -7.85 -16.99
N ASN A 807 -16.31 -7.84 -15.94
CA ASN A 807 -17.78 -7.74 -16.03
C ASN A 807 -18.30 -6.65 -15.08
N GLY A 808 -18.50 -5.42 -15.60
CA GLY A 808 -19.07 -4.30 -14.87
C GLY A 808 -20.38 -3.81 -15.47
N VAL A 809 -21.29 -3.33 -14.63
CA VAL A 809 -22.55 -2.70 -15.04
C VAL A 809 -22.24 -1.30 -15.61
N SER A 810 -22.84 -0.92 -16.73
CA SER A 810 -22.53 0.38 -17.36
C SER A 810 -22.98 1.57 -16.52
N VAL A 811 -22.21 2.67 -16.55
CA VAL A 811 -22.54 3.93 -15.85
C VAL A 811 -23.92 4.45 -16.25
N SER A 812 -24.31 4.31 -17.51
CA SER A 812 -25.65 4.70 -17.99
C SER A 812 -26.77 3.85 -17.34
N THR A 813 -26.54 2.57 -17.09
CA THR A 813 -27.45 1.69 -16.31
C THR A 813 -27.50 2.10 -14.85
N GLN A 814 -26.35 2.40 -14.21
CA GLN A 814 -26.27 2.85 -12.81
C GLN A 814 -27.05 4.16 -12.61
N ILE A 815 -26.80 5.17 -13.45
CA ILE A 815 -27.53 6.47 -13.44
C ILE A 815 -29.02 6.27 -13.73
N ALA A 816 -29.39 5.36 -14.63
CA ALA A 816 -30.80 5.05 -14.91
C ALA A 816 -31.51 4.38 -13.72
N ALA A 817 -30.84 3.46 -13.01
CA ALA A 817 -31.36 2.85 -11.79
C ALA A 817 -31.53 3.90 -10.68
N LEU A 818 -30.50 4.71 -10.42
CA LEU A 818 -30.52 5.78 -9.42
C LEU A 818 -31.65 6.78 -9.65
N ARG A 819 -31.86 7.20 -10.91
CA ARG A 819 -32.98 8.08 -11.29
C ARG A 819 -34.33 7.47 -10.97
N ARG A 820 -34.56 6.18 -11.26
CA ARG A 820 -35.84 5.50 -10.97
C ARG A 820 -36.11 5.41 -9.47
N LEU A 821 -35.08 5.07 -8.70
CA LEU A 821 -35.15 4.97 -7.23
C LEU A 821 -35.47 6.33 -6.58
N LEU A 822 -34.74 7.40 -6.95
CA LEU A 822 -35.00 8.75 -6.44
C LEU A 822 -36.34 9.33 -6.94
N TYR A 823 -36.82 8.91 -8.11
CA TYR A 823 -38.16 9.25 -8.61
C TYR A 823 -39.30 8.48 -7.91
N GLY A 824 -39.00 7.62 -6.93
CA GLY A 824 -39.99 6.87 -6.17
C GLY A 824 -40.74 5.83 -7.00
N TRP A 825 -40.07 5.17 -7.95
CA TRP A 825 -40.65 4.07 -8.72
C TRP A 825 -40.83 2.81 -7.89
N GLU A 826 -40.03 2.63 -6.84
CA GLU A 826 -40.13 1.51 -5.91
C GLU A 826 -41.10 1.78 -4.77
N SER A 827 -41.77 0.72 -4.34
CA SER A 827 -42.85 0.80 -3.37
C SER A 827 -42.36 1.21 -1.96
N ARG A 828 -43.16 2.05 -1.29
CA ARG A 828 -42.78 2.76 -0.05
C ARG A 828 -42.92 1.91 1.22
N ASP A 829 -43.45 0.69 1.09
CA ASP A 829 -43.56 -0.35 2.12
C ASP A 829 -42.25 -1.13 2.33
N ARG A 830 -41.34 -1.11 1.35
CA ARG A 830 -40.04 -1.81 1.37
C ARG A 830 -38.90 -0.87 1.80
N GLU A 831 -37.80 -1.41 2.33
CA GLU A 831 -36.64 -0.63 2.80
C GLU A 831 -36.11 0.29 1.68
N THR A 832 -35.80 -0.26 0.50
CA THR A 832 -35.24 0.49 -0.64
C THR A 832 -36.11 1.69 -1.02
N GLY A 833 -37.40 1.48 -1.30
CA GLY A 833 -38.30 2.57 -1.69
C GLY A 833 -38.53 3.60 -0.58
N ASN A 834 -38.50 3.19 0.70
CA ASN A 834 -38.63 4.09 1.83
C ASN A 834 -37.38 4.97 2.05
N TRP A 835 -36.17 4.40 1.94
CA TRP A 835 -34.92 5.13 2.17
C TRP A 835 -34.49 5.99 0.98
N PHE A 836 -34.69 5.55 -0.27
CA PHE A 836 -34.47 6.41 -1.44
C PHE A 836 -35.42 7.61 -1.46
N ARG A 837 -36.67 7.44 -1.02
CA ARG A 837 -37.59 8.56 -0.83
C ARG A 837 -37.07 9.54 0.22
N LYS A 838 -36.65 9.07 1.41
CA LYS A 838 -36.06 9.93 2.46
C LYS A 838 -34.81 10.68 1.99
N ALA A 839 -34.00 10.09 1.11
CA ALA A 839 -32.83 10.73 0.54
C ALA A 839 -33.21 11.85 -0.46
N ALA A 840 -34.15 11.58 -1.38
CA ALA A 840 -34.70 12.57 -2.29
C ALA A 840 -35.44 13.72 -1.57
N GLU A 841 -36.13 13.39 -0.47
CA GLU A 841 -36.78 14.34 0.46
C GLU A 841 -35.76 15.13 1.32
N GLY A 842 -34.45 14.85 1.21
CA GLY A 842 -33.37 15.54 1.95
C GLY A 842 -33.26 15.19 3.45
N VAL A 843 -34.05 14.22 3.93
CA VAL A 843 -34.14 13.83 5.35
C VAL A 843 -32.83 13.19 5.85
N ILE A 844 -32.19 12.39 4.99
CA ILE A 844 -30.84 11.84 5.14
C ILE A 844 -29.99 12.20 3.92
N PRO A 845 -28.65 12.22 4.01
CA PRO A 845 -27.81 12.35 2.83
C PRO A 845 -27.87 11.11 1.93
N LEU A 846 -27.83 11.35 0.63
CA LEU A 846 -27.32 10.40 -0.36
C LEU A 846 -25.82 10.63 -0.50
N VAL A 847 -25.02 9.68 -0.03
CA VAL A 847 -23.57 9.65 -0.30
C VAL A 847 -23.35 8.80 -1.54
N VAL A 848 -22.59 9.37 -2.48
CA VAL A 848 -22.24 8.72 -3.75
C VAL A 848 -20.73 8.56 -3.80
N GLU A 849 -20.24 7.33 -3.77
CA GLU A 849 -18.84 7.03 -4.10
C GLU A 849 -18.65 7.20 -5.62
N VAL A 850 -17.92 8.24 -6.02
CA VAL A 850 -17.68 8.61 -7.42
C VAL A 850 -16.41 9.46 -7.55
N ASP A 851 -15.47 9.02 -8.39
CA ASP A 851 -14.21 9.75 -8.65
C ASP A 851 -14.25 10.64 -9.90
N ASN A 852 -14.98 10.22 -10.94
CA ASN A 852 -14.90 10.82 -12.28
C ASN A 852 -15.82 12.03 -12.45
N ALA A 853 -15.26 13.15 -12.90
CA ALA A 853 -15.99 14.42 -13.09
C ALA A 853 -17.17 14.28 -14.06
N ASP A 854 -17.04 13.47 -15.10
CA ASP A 854 -18.08 13.31 -16.13
C ASP A 854 -19.33 12.59 -15.56
N ILE A 855 -19.13 11.73 -14.54
CA ILE A 855 -20.22 11.11 -13.75
C ILE A 855 -20.77 12.09 -12.71
N MET A 856 -19.90 12.84 -12.02
CA MET A 856 -20.32 13.89 -11.07
C MET A 856 -21.23 14.94 -11.74
N ALA A 857 -20.87 15.46 -12.92
CA ALA A 857 -21.74 16.36 -13.69
C ALA A 857 -23.12 15.74 -14.00
N SER A 858 -23.14 14.45 -14.36
CA SER A 858 -24.38 13.70 -14.60
C SER A 858 -25.23 13.53 -13.33
N LEU A 859 -24.59 13.45 -12.16
CA LEU A 859 -25.24 13.40 -10.85
C LEU A 859 -25.75 14.77 -10.38
N LEU A 860 -25.06 15.87 -10.70
CA LEU A 860 -25.54 17.24 -10.44
C LEU A 860 -26.81 17.55 -11.25
N ILE A 861 -26.86 17.14 -12.53
CA ILE A 861 -28.05 17.25 -13.37
C ILE A 861 -29.19 16.39 -12.78
N LEU A 862 -28.91 15.12 -12.43
CA LEU A 862 -29.91 14.25 -11.79
C LEU A 862 -30.42 14.80 -10.45
N LYS A 863 -29.58 15.53 -9.71
CA LYS A 863 -29.99 16.20 -8.47
C LYS A 863 -30.99 17.32 -8.74
N ALA A 864 -30.75 18.18 -9.73
CA ALA A 864 -31.71 19.19 -10.16
C ALA A 864 -33.04 18.56 -10.62
N ASP A 865 -32.98 17.54 -11.50
CA ASP A 865 -34.16 16.76 -11.97
C ASP A 865 -35.02 16.23 -10.80
N VAL A 866 -34.39 15.77 -9.72
CA VAL A 866 -35.06 15.23 -8.52
C VAL A 866 -35.64 16.34 -7.65
N GLU A 867 -34.91 17.44 -7.44
CA GLU A 867 -35.36 18.55 -6.60
C GLU A 867 -36.56 19.29 -7.21
N ASP A 868 -36.53 19.55 -8.53
CA ASP A 868 -37.66 20.11 -9.28
C ASP A 868 -38.91 19.21 -9.22
N LYS A 869 -38.70 17.89 -9.22
CA LYS A 869 -39.80 16.90 -9.24
C LYS A 869 -40.41 16.63 -7.87
N ILE A 870 -39.62 16.61 -6.80
CA ILE A 870 -40.10 16.33 -5.44
C ILE A 870 -40.51 17.63 -4.71
N GLY A 871 -39.98 18.79 -5.13
CA GLY A 871 -40.24 20.08 -4.49
C GLY A 871 -39.48 20.28 -3.17
N SER A 872 -38.43 19.49 -2.94
CA SER A 872 -37.62 19.49 -1.72
C SER A 872 -36.13 19.41 -2.05
N ARG A 873 -35.30 20.11 -1.27
CA ARG A 873 -33.84 20.13 -1.48
C ARG A 873 -33.18 18.83 -1.00
N MET A 874 -32.65 18.04 -1.93
CA MET A 874 -31.92 16.81 -1.68
C MET A 874 -30.50 17.09 -1.15
N ARG A 875 -30.13 16.38 -0.07
CA ARG A 875 -28.76 16.38 0.48
C ARG A 875 -27.95 15.31 -0.25
N MET A 876 -26.98 15.74 -1.05
CA MET A 876 -26.06 14.85 -1.79
C MET A 876 -24.62 15.18 -1.41
N VAL A 877 -23.79 14.13 -1.30
CA VAL A 877 -22.36 14.21 -1.03
C VAL A 877 -21.62 13.29 -2.01
N PHE A 878 -20.54 13.76 -2.61
CA PHE A 878 -19.61 12.92 -3.37
C PHE A 878 -18.47 12.44 -2.47
N SER A 879 -18.11 11.17 -2.55
CA SER A 879 -17.01 10.54 -1.83
C SER A 879 -16.05 9.84 -2.81
N GLY A 880 -14.79 9.67 -2.42
CA GLY A 880 -13.68 9.43 -3.35
C GLY A 880 -13.28 10.75 -4.01
N ALA A 881 -14.09 11.20 -4.96
CA ALA A 881 -14.12 12.56 -5.51
C ALA A 881 -12.80 13.05 -6.13
N ALA A 882 -11.93 12.16 -6.62
CA ALA A 882 -10.58 12.52 -7.09
C ALA A 882 -10.55 13.65 -8.16
N GLU A 883 -11.48 13.65 -9.12
CA GLU A 883 -11.57 14.67 -10.17
C GLU A 883 -12.51 15.85 -9.81
N ALA A 884 -13.04 15.94 -8.59
CA ALA A 884 -14.08 16.91 -8.20
C ALA A 884 -13.63 18.38 -8.30
N HIS A 885 -12.34 18.65 -8.16
CA HIS A 885 -11.75 19.98 -8.33
C HIS A 885 -11.97 20.57 -9.75
N LEU A 886 -12.25 19.73 -10.76
CA LEU A 886 -12.62 20.15 -12.12
C LEU A 886 -14.05 20.72 -12.22
N LEU A 887 -14.88 20.48 -11.20
CA LEU A 887 -16.29 20.91 -11.12
C LEU A 887 -16.57 21.63 -9.79
N ALA A 888 -15.54 22.19 -9.14
CA ALA A 888 -15.65 22.75 -7.80
C ALA A 888 -16.73 23.86 -7.71
N ARG A 889 -16.85 24.69 -8.75
CA ARG A 889 -17.86 25.74 -8.85
C ARG A 889 -19.28 25.18 -9.01
N GLU A 890 -19.44 24.17 -9.85
CA GLU A 890 -20.72 23.50 -10.12
C GLU A 890 -21.21 22.74 -8.88
N ILE A 891 -20.31 22.02 -8.21
CA ILE A 891 -20.54 21.33 -6.93
C ILE A 891 -20.98 22.34 -5.85
N SER A 892 -20.27 23.46 -5.72
CA SER A 892 -20.62 24.56 -4.81
C SER A 892 -22.00 25.17 -5.13
N THR A 893 -22.27 25.43 -6.41
CA THR A 893 -23.53 26.02 -6.89
C THR A 893 -24.74 25.10 -6.67
N SER A 894 -24.58 23.79 -6.94
CA SER A 894 -25.58 22.76 -6.60
C SER A 894 -25.63 22.44 -5.10
N GLN A 895 -24.75 23.02 -4.30
CA GLN A 895 -24.64 22.84 -2.86
C GLN A 895 -24.48 21.36 -2.46
N VAL A 896 -23.64 20.66 -3.22
CA VAL A 896 -23.21 19.27 -2.98
C VAL A 896 -21.94 19.29 -2.14
N GLY A 897 -21.88 18.41 -1.15
CA GLY A 897 -20.69 18.25 -0.30
C GLY A 897 -19.66 17.30 -0.91
N VAL A 898 -18.41 17.39 -0.48
CA VAL A 898 -17.34 16.49 -0.93
C VAL A 898 -16.62 15.85 0.26
N ILE A 899 -16.36 14.55 0.19
CA ILE A 899 -15.41 13.85 1.05
C ILE A 899 -14.27 13.35 0.18
N LEU A 900 -13.08 13.90 0.35
CA LEU A 900 -11.90 13.44 -0.39
C LEU A 900 -11.39 12.14 0.22
N ASN A 901 -11.43 11.05 -0.57
CA ASN A 901 -10.99 9.72 -0.12
C ASN A 901 -9.97 9.11 -1.11
N PRO A 902 -8.65 9.35 -0.92
CA PRO A 902 -8.00 9.87 0.28
C PRO A 902 -7.91 11.40 0.23
N ALA A 903 -7.47 12.02 1.33
CA ALA A 903 -7.14 13.45 1.37
C ALA A 903 -6.11 13.89 0.30
N ARG A 904 -5.25 12.96 -0.15
CA ARG A 904 -4.16 13.19 -1.10
C ARG A 904 -4.33 12.25 -2.31
N PRO A 905 -4.91 12.70 -3.43
CA PRO A 905 -5.40 11.81 -4.50
C PRO A 905 -4.27 11.11 -5.29
N TYR A 906 -4.60 9.95 -5.84
CA TYR A 906 -3.73 9.12 -6.69
C TYR A 906 -4.54 8.56 -7.88
N PRO A 907 -3.99 8.50 -9.11
CA PRO A 907 -4.72 8.01 -10.28
C PRO A 907 -4.66 6.48 -10.33
N MET A 908 -5.29 5.77 -9.39
CA MET A 908 -5.20 4.31 -9.32
C MET A 908 -5.97 3.65 -10.46
N VAL A 909 -7.16 4.14 -10.76
CA VAL A 909 -8.04 3.65 -11.84
C VAL A 909 -8.38 4.77 -12.83
N TRP A 910 -8.89 4.42 -14.02
CA TRP A 910 -9.18 5.37 -15.09
C TRP A 910 -10.10 6.54 -14.68
N ASP A 911 -11.03 6.29 -13.76
CA ASP A 911 -11.98 7.29 -13.25
C ASP A 911 -11.32 8.34 -12.33
N GLN A 912 -10.09 8.08 -11.87
CA GLN A 912 -9.27 8.97 -11.03
C GLN A 912 -8.16 9.68 -11.82
N ARG A 913 -8.03 9.46 -13.14
CA ARG A 913 -6.82 9.84 -13.90
C ARG A 913 -6.47 11.35 -13.86
N ARG A 914 -7.46 12.25 -13.78
CA ARG A 914 -7.24 13.71 -13.71
C ARG A 914 -7.14 14.17 -12.25
N ILE A 915 -6.05 13.85 -11.55
CA ILE A 915 -5.81 14.35 -10.18
C ILE A 915 -5.19 15.74 -10.15
N LEU A 916 -5.40 16.48 -9.05
CA LEU A 916 -4.67 17.69 -8.69
C LEU A 916 -3.74 17.39 -7.49
N PRO A 917 -2.45 17.04 -7.72
CA PRO A 917 -1.60 16.35 -6.76
C PRO A 917 -0.98 17.22 -5.66
N GLY A 918 -0.92 18.55 -5.83
CA GLY A 918 -0.22 19.46 -4.92
C GLY A 918 1.29 19.57 -5.15
N PRO A 919 1.98 20.37 -4.31
CA PRO A 919 3.43 20.57 -4.42
C PRO A 919 4.21 19.24 -4.26
N PRO A 920 5.31 19.03 -4.99
CA PRO A 920 5.98 19.96 -5.90
C PRO A 920 5.50 19.86 -7.38
N LEU A 921 4.35 19.24 -7.64
CA LEU A 921 3.83 19.02 -9.01
C LEU A 921 2.81 20.07 -9.46
N THR A 922 2.02 20.63 -8.56
CA THR A 922 1.09 21.74 -8.82
C THR A 922 1.07 22.72 -7.65
N ASN A 923 0.74 23.99 -7.90
CA ASN A 923 0.63 25.00 -6.84
C ASN A 923 -0.54 24.75 -5.88
N ASP A 924 -1.59 24.08 -6.36
CA ASP A 924 -2.80 23.76 -5.59
C ASP A 924 -3.00 22.25 -5.42
N THR A 925 -3.73 21.89 -4.37
CA THR A 925 -4.30 20.55 -4.13
C THR A 925 -5.79 20.52 -4.48
N ALA A 926 -6.34 19.32 -4.73
CA ALA A 926 -7.79 19.15 -4.92
C ALA A 926 -8.63 19.73 -3.77
N LEU A 927 -8.17 19.56 -2.52
CA LEU A 927 -8.82 20.10 -1.31
C LEU A 927 -8.93 21.62 -1.36
N VAL A 928 -7.83 22.32 -1.61
CA VAL A 928 -7.85 23.78 -1.55
C VAL A 928 -8.66 24.37 -2.71
N LYS A 929 -8.58 23.78 -3.91
CA LYS A 929 -9.41 24.24 -5.03
C LYS A 929 -10.92 24.08 -4.79
N LEU A 930 -11.33 23.09 -3.98
CA LEU A 930 -12.72 22.94 -3.54
C LEU A 930 -13.11 23.99 -2.46
N LEU A 931 -12.24 24.22 -1.48
CA LEU A 931 -12.46 25.21 -0.41
C LEU A 931 -12.51 26.65 -0.94
N ASP A 932 -11.64 27.00 -1.90
CA ASP A 932 -11.58 28.33 -2.51
C ASP A 932 -12.85 28.67 -3.33
N GLU A 933 -13.59 27.66 -3.82
CA GLU A 933 -14.92 27.81 -4.45
C GLU A 933 -16.09 27.68 -3.44
N GLY A 934 -15.81 27.55 -2.14
CA GLY A 934 -16.80 27.47 -1.06
C GLY A 934 -17.48 26.10 -0.88
N VAL A 935 -16.93 25.02 -1.43
CA VAL A 935 -17.43 23.66 -1.19
C VAL A 935 -17.15 23.24 0.26
N VAL A 936 -18.13 22.62 0.92
CA VAL A 936 -17.91 21.95 2.23
C VAL A 936 -17.18 20.64 1.97
N VAL A 937 -15.94 20.53 2.46
CA VAL A 937 -15.08 19.36 2.27
C VAL A 937 -14.83 18.65 3.61
N GLY A 938 -14.89 17.32 3.60
CA GLY A 938 -14.36 16.46 4.66
C GLY A 938 -13.22 15.58 4.14
N LEU A 939 -12.40 15.03 5.03
CA LEU A 939 -11.36 14.06 4.68
C LEU A 939 -11.76 12.65 5.11
N GLY A 940 -11.70 11.71 4.16
CA GLY A 940 -11.95 10.28 4.39
C GLY A 940 -10.66 9.44 4.36
N ILE A 941 -10.81 8.18 4.72
CA ILE A 941 -9.78 7.12 4.67
C ILE A 941 -10.29 5.93 3.84
N ARG A 942 -9.36 5.14 3.29
CA ARG A 942 -9.67 3.95 2.47
C ARG A 942 -9.57 2.67 3.29
N SER A 943 -8.56 2.56 4.16
CA SER A 943 -8.33 1.37 4.97
C SER A 943 -8.60 1.59 6.46
N THR A 944 -8.81 0.52 7.23
CA THR A 944 -9.10 0.61 8.68
C THR A 944 -7.88 1.05 9.50
N TRP A 945 -6.68 0.60 9.12
CA TRP A 945 -5.43 0.98 9.77
C TRP A 945 -5.08 2.47 9.60
N GLU A 946 -5.58 3.13 8.56
CA GLU A 946 -5.40 4.56 8.30
C GLU A 946 -6.14 5.46 9.31
N ALA A 947 -7.19 4.96 9.97
CA ALA A 947 -8.02 5.77 10.86
C ALA A 947 -7.20 6.51 11.93
N ARG A 948 -6.13 5.88 12.41
CA ARG A 948 -5.20 6.46 13.39
C ARG A 948 -4.29 7.57 12.86
N HIS A 949 -4.25 7.75 11.54
CA HIS A 949 -3.45 8.76 10.82
C HIS A 949 -4.26 9.99 10.42
N ALA A 950 -5.59 10.01 10.59
CA ALA A 950 -6.44 11.16 10.23
C ALA A 950 -5.92 12.52 10.76
N ARG A 951 -5.25 12.54 11.92
CA ARG A 951 -4.57 13.73 12.47
C ARG A 951 -3.32 14.15 11.68
N PHE A 952 -2.54 13.20 11.17
CA PHE A 952 -1.38 13.47 10.32
C PHE A 952 -1.82 13.90 8.92
N ASP A 953 -2.85 13.29 8.34
CA ASP A 953 -3.43 13.70 7.06
C ASP A 953 -4.07 15.10 7.12
N ALA A 954 -4.83 15.42 8.17
CA ALA A 954 -5.37 16.77 8.39
C ALA A 954 -4.26 17.83 8.59
N ASN A 955 -3.18 17.48 9.29
CA ASN A 955 -2.01 18.36 9.44
C ASN A 955 -1.29 18.55 8.10
N TRP A 956 -1.03 17.47 7.36
CA TRP A 956 -0.38 17.51 6.04
C TRP A 956 -1.19 18.35 5.06
N ALA A 957 -2.51 18.19 5.03
CA ALA A 957 -3.43 19.01 4.24
C ALA A 957 -3.35 20.52 4.59
N SER A 958 -3.16 20.87 5.86
CA SER A 958 -2.89 22.26 6.27
C SER A 958 -1.51 22.74 5.79
N LEU A 959 -0.46 21.91 5.88
CA LEU A 959 0.90 22.26 5.43
C LEU A 959 1.01 22.43 3.91
N GLU A 960 0.34 21.59 3.11
CA GLU A 960 0.28 21.73 1.64
C GLU A 960 -0.67 22.84 1.18
N SER A 961 -1.47 23.44 2.07
CA SER A 961 -2.36 24.56 1.72
C SER A 961 -1.63 25.89 1.45
N ASN A 962 -0.31 25.94 1.70
CA ASN A 962 0.49 27.17 1.67
C ASN A 962 -0.12 28.29 2.56
N GLY A 963 -0.67 27.90 3.72
CA GLY A 963 -1.23 28.80 4.74
C GLY A 963 -2.72 29.14 4.60
N ARG A 964 -3.42 28.59 3.60
CA ARG A 964 -4.86 28.81 3.37
C ARG A 964 -5.77 28.09 4.37
N ILE A 965 -5.33 26.95 4.92
CA ILE A 965 -6.08 26.15 5.91
C ILE A 965 -5.44 26.32 7.29
N GLN A 966 -6.17 26.96 8.21
CA GLN A 966 -5.75 27.21 9.60
C GLN A 966 -6.03 26.01 10.52
N GLU A 967 -5.39 25.96 11.70
CA GLU A 967 -5.51 24.85 12.67
C GLU A 967 -6.97 24.47 13.00
N HIS A 968 -7.85 25.45 13.18
CA HIS A 968 -9.28 25.20 13.46
C HIS A 968 -10.05 24.61 12.26
N GLN A 969 -9.66 24.95 11.03
CA GLN A 969 -10.22 24.34 9.82
C GLN A 969 -9.68 22.91 9.64
N ALA A 970 -8.40 22.69 9.92
CA ALA A 970 -7.82 21.34 9.92
C ALA A 970 -8.53 20.40 10.93
N TYR A 971 -8.98 20.91 12.08
CA TYR A 971 -9.89 20.18 12.97
C TYR A 971 -11.26 19.90 12.31
N ALA A 972 -11.89 20.92 11.72
CA ALA A 972 -13.24 20.83 11.14
C ALA A 972 -13.34 19.77 10.01
N LEU A 973 -12.33 19.71 9.13
CA LEU A 973 -12.19 18.74 8.03
C LEU A 973 -12.30 17.26 8.46
N VAL A 974 -11.90 16.93 9.69
CA VAL A 974 -11.95 15.58 10.29
C VAL A 974 -12.83 15.51 11.54
N THR A 975 -13.72 16.48 11.72
CA THR A 975 -14.78 16.47 12.74
C THR A 975 -16.07 17.07 12.17
N THR A 976 -16.27 18.36 12.35
CA THR A 976 -17.57 19.04 12.19
C THR A 976 -18.08 19.03 10.76
N ASP A 977 -17.19 19.12 9.77
CA ASP A 977 -17.58 19.15 8.36
C ASP A 977 -17.92 17.75 7.88
N LEU A 978 -17.13 16.74 8.28
CA LEU A 978 -17.42 15.33 8.02
C LEU A 978 -18.75 14.88 8.65
N GLU A 979 -19.02 15.28 9.90
CA GLU A 979 -20.32 15.09 10.56
C GLU A 979 -21.48 15.76 9.81
N ASN A 980 -21.30 17.02 9.38
CA ASN A 980 -22.31 17.80 8.65
C ASN A 980 -22.63 17.18 7.28
N LEU A 981 -21.61 16.69 6.57
CA LEU A 981 -21.74 16.01 5.28
C LEU A 981 -22.53 14.71 5.44
N LEU A 982 -22.10 13.84 6.36
CA LEU A 982 -22.74 12.55 6.63
C LEU A 982 -24.08 12.68 7.38
N GLY A 983 -24.40 13.85 7.93
CA GLY A 983 -25.66 14.11 8.62
C GLY A 983 -25.77 13.47 10.00
N VAL A 984 -24.62 13.29 10.67
CA VAL A 984 -24.49 12.79 12.04
C VAL A 984 -25.14 13.78 13.02
N ARG A 985 -25.82 13.25 14.04
CA ARG A 985 -26.53 14.01 15.08
C ARG A 985 -26.17 13.47 16.47
N GLY A 986 -26.40 14.26 17.51
CA GLY A 986 -26.13 13.84 18.89
C GLY A 986 -24.66 13.89 19.32
N ILE A 987 -23.85 14.69 18.60
CA ILE A 987 -22.51 15.15 18.99
C ILE A 987 -22.58 16.68 19.12
N ASP A 988 -22.30 17.22 20.31
CA ASP A 988 -22.39 18.64 20.66
C ASP A 988 -21.37 19.01 21.76
N GLU A 989 -21.34 20.27 22.24
CA GLU A 989 -20.44 20.72 23.33
C GLU A 989 -20.55 19.86 24.60
N GLU A 990 -21.71 19.24 24.84
CA GLU A 990 -22.03 18.47 26.05
C GLU A 990 -21.84 16.95 25.89
N THR A 991 -21.56 16.47 24.68
CA THR A 991 -21.55 15.04 24.34
C THR A 991 -20.39 14.60 23.45
N ALA A 992 -19.66 15.52 22.79
CA ALA A 992 -18.45 15.19 22.05
C ALA A 992 -17.35 14.65 23.00
N ASP A 993 -16.74 13.53 22.63
CA ASP A 993 -15.55 13.04 23.33
C ASP A 993 -14.37 13.99 23.02
N LEU A 994 -13.52 14.26 24.01
CA LEU A 994 -12.35 15.15 23.90
C LEU A 994 -11.06 14.34 24.12
N VAL A 995 -9.98 14.77 23.46
CA VAL A 995 -8.69 14.07 23.44
C VAL A 995 -7.64 14.93 24.14
N ALA A 996 -6.96 14.36 25.12
CA ALA A 996 -5.87 15.00 25.84
C ALA A 996 -4.51 14.52 25.30
N THR A 997 -3.71 15.45 24.77
CA THR A 997 -2.38 15.20 24.21
C THR A 997 -1.30 15.69 25.16
N ALA A 998 -0.20 14.94 25.28
CA ALA A 998 1.03 15.45 25.86
C ALA A 998 1.95 16.01 24.76
N ARG A 999 2.62 17.14 25.04
CA ARG A 999 3.58 17.86 24.17
C ARG A 999 3.04 18.28 22.78
N GLY A 1000 2.39 19.45 22.72
CA GLY A 1000 1.82 20.00 21.49
C GLY A 1000 0.34 19.66 21.27
N SER A 1001 -0.21 20.10 20.14
CA SER A 1001 -1.57 19.78 19.67
C SER A 1001 -1.68 18.32 19.20
N ILE A 1002 -2.87 17.89 18.77
CA ILE A 1002 -3.04 16.54 18.18
C ILE A 1002 -2.29 16.35 16.85
N PHE A 1003 -1.96 17.46 16.19
CA PHE A 1003 -1.29 17.52 14.89
C PHE A 1003 0.24 17.54 14.99
N ASP A 1004 0.80 17.97 16.12
CA ASP A 1004 2.26 18.06 16.30
C ASP A 1004 2.93 16.67 16.32
N GLN A 1005 4.04 16.52 15.59
CA GLN A 1005 4.83 15.26 15.55
C GLN A 1005 5.45 14.89 16.92
N SER A 1006 5.56 15.85 17.84
CA SER A 1006 5.98 15.61 19.25
C SER A 1006 4.89 15.01 20.12
N SER A 1007 3.64 15.00 19.65
CA SER A 1007 2.47 14.73 20.47
C SER A 1007 2.19 13.25 20.66
N LYS A 1008 1.63 12.91 21.81
CA LYS A 1008 1.08 11.60 22.13
C LYS A 1008 -0.23 11.77 22.88
N VAL A 1009 -1.29 11.08 22.45
CA VAL A 1009 -2.53 11.02 23.22
C VAL A 1009 -2.25 10.28 24.53
N VAL A 1010 -2.71 10.84 25.64
CA VAL A 1010 -2.51 10.30 27.00
C VAL A 1010 -3.81 10.09 27.75
N GLY A 1011 -4.92 10.65 27.27
CA GLY A 1011 -6.25 10.36 27.80
C GLY A 1011 -7.38 10.82 26.89
N ILE A 1012 -8.57 10.26 27.11
CA ILE A 1012 -9.78 10.54 26.36
C ILE A 1012 -10.92 10.79 27.36
N ILE A 1013 -11.55 11.95 27.24
CA ILE A 1013 -12.60 12.46 28.11
C ILE A 1013 -13.93 12.20 27.39
N SER A 1014 -14.86 11.46 28.00
CA SER A 1014 -16.13 11.10 27.35
C SER A 1014 -17.34 11.64 28.13
N PRO A 1015 -17.84 12.86 27.80
CA PRO A 1015 -19.00 13.46 28.46
C PRO A 1015 -20.28 12.63 28.38
N LYS A 1016 -20.43 11.84 27.30
CA LYS A 1016 -21.62 10.99 27.07
C LYS A 1016 -21.59 9.72 27.92
N ARG A 1017 -20.41 9.12 28.10
CA ARG A 1017 -20.22 7.89 28.89
C ARG A 1017 -20.04 8.18 30.38
N GLY A 1018 -19.45 9.33 30.71
CA GLY A 1018 -19.30 9.84 32.09
C GLY A 1018 -17.93 9.57 32.72
N PHE A 1019 -16.90 9.28 31.92
CA PHE A 1019 -15.58 8.90 32.42
C PHE A 1019 -14.42 9.58 31.67
N VAL A 1020 -13.21 9.37 32.20
CA VAL A 1020 -11.94 9.64 31.50
C VAL A 1020 -11.15 8.34 31.42
N ASP A 1021 -10.73 7.96 30.21
CA ASP A 1021 -9.73 6.92 29.96
C ASP A 1021 -8.33 7.53 29.98
N ILE A 1022 -7.37 6.84 30.60
CA ILE A 1022 -5.94 7.16 30.55
C ILE A 1022 -5.21 6.00 29.86
N LEU A 1023 -4.25 6.30 28.97
CA LEU A 1023 -3.71 5.35 27.97
C LEU A 1023 -2.30 4.80 28.28
#